data_AF-A0AAV7QQS7-F1
#
_entry.id   AF-A0AAV7QQS7-F1
#
_cell.length_a   1.000
_cell.length_b   1.000
_cell.length_c   1.000
_cell.angle_alpha   90.00
_cell.angle_beta   90.00
_cell.angle_gamma   90.00
#
_symmetry.space_group_name_H-M   'P 1'
#
loop_
_entity.id
_entity.type
_entity.pdbx_description
1 polymer ?
#
loop_
_entity_poly.entity_id
_entity_poly.type
_entity_poly.pdbx_seq_one_letter_code
_entity_poly.pdbx_strand_id
1 'polypeptide(L)'
;MATLALLAVLLVLPPSPAAEAPLEPYDRLYDSGVEAYYRGDWASVILYMERALRSRAALHTHRAWCRGHCAGLTEPGPPGDPRPLKDLHFFRSVLHRAHCLKSCELRLLGAPSSLYQIAEELELEFSKRSPYNYLQVAYFKINMLDKAVAAAHTFYVANPDHLEMRQNLEYYKLMAGIKESDFKDLESKPHMEEFRTGVRFYTEEEPAPALEHFERALEEYFKADTECRNLCEGPYDYEGYNYLEYNADLFQSITDHYVHVLNCMQNCVLELAMQPGRNKAIEDFLPSQFNYLQFAYYNTENYTKAIECAKTFLLFFPNDEVMNQNLAYYAAVLGEDHAKLIGPRENVKKYIQRSLLEKELLFFAYDVFGIPFVDPDTWTPVDIIPKRLREKQKVERETAARITEEIGNLMKEIETLVDEKNKESLETSKTIREGGPLLYDGISMNLNSRSLNGSQRVVLDGFLSEDECRELQRLSNAAASAGDGYGGKTSPHTPNEKFYGVTVYKALKLGQERKVPMKSALLYYNATDKVRRVIESYFRLDNPLYFSYSHLVCRTSIEDKQEDRQDLSHPVHVDNCILNAEALICVKEHPAYTFRDYSAILYLNEDFEGGNFYFTELDAKTVTAEVRPQCGRVVGFSSGEENPHGVQAVTKGQRCAVALWFTLDPRHNERERVQADDLIKMLFNTEEIDLSQGAQTTAEAQTNQKEVSEESEKKEQSVETQATEPEAALTSQAEAMGESTTIDIADAAAEGGLQDPTIPGVSVGLSDKSEL
;
A
#
# COMPACT_ATOMS: atom_id res chain seq x y z
N MET A 1 60.53 -12.75 -48.25
CA MET A 1 60.41 -13.47 -46.94
C MET A 1 60.51 -12.46 -45.80
N ALA A 2 59.63 -11.45 -45.76
CA ALA A 2 59.52 -10.48 -44.65
C ALA A 2 58.13 -9.83 -44.55
N THR A 3 57.13 -10.36 -45.26
CA THR A 3 55.77 -9.80 -45.33
C THR A 3 54.68 -10.80 -44.92
N LEU A 4 55.07 -12.02 -44.48
CA LEU A 4 54.15 -13.05 -43.99
C LEU A 4 54.16 -13.21 -42.46
N ALA A 5 55.01 -12.47 -41.74
CA ALA A 5 55.11 -12.56 -40.28
C ALA A 5 54.20 -11.56 -39.53
N LEU A 6 53.55 -10.63 -40.22
CA LEU A 6 52.66 -9.63 -39.58
C LEU A 6 51.18 -10.05 -39.51
N LEU A 7 50.80 -11.16 -40.16
CA LEU A 7 49.41 -11.64 -40.20
C LEU A 7 49.10 -12.75 -39.19
N ALA A 8 50.10 -13.24 -38.45
CA ALA A 8 49.94 -14.37 -37.51
C ALA A 8 49.91 -13.95 -36.02
N VAL A 9 49.93 -12.65 -35.70
CA VAL A 9 49.89 -12.14 -34.31
C VAL A 9 48.54 -11.49 -33.94
N LEU A 10 47.56 -11.48 -34.86
CA LEU A 10 46.22 -10.90 -34.62
C LEU A 10 45.13 -11.93 -34.26
N LEU A 11 45.48 -13.20 -34.00
CA LEU A 11 44.50 -14.26 -33.71
C LEU A 11 44.55 -14.80 -32.27
N VAL A 12 45.15 -14.07 -31.33
CA VAL A 12 45.05 -14.36 -29.89
C VAL A 12 44.79 -13.06 -29.12
N LEU A 13 43.72 -12.37 -29.48
CA LEU A 13 43.03 -11.48 -28.55
C LEU A 13 41.70 -12.14 -28.23
N PRO A 14 41.31 -12.26 -26.95
CA PRO A 14 39.94 -12.64 -26.62
C PRO A 14 39.00 -11.70 -27.36
N PRO A 15 37.83 -12.16 -27.83
CA PRO A 15 36.86 -11.25 -28.41
C PRO A 15 36.65 -10.11 -27.41
N SER A 16 36.93 -8.88 -27.83
CA SER A 16 36.41 -7.71 -27.13
C SER A 16 34.93 -7.98 -26.93
N PRO A 17 34.35 -7.86 -25.73
CA PRO A 17 32.91 -7.97 -25.59
C PRO A 17 32.32 -6.96 -26.56
N ALA A 18 31.63 -7.45 -27.59
CA ALA A 18 30.72 -6.60 -28.33
C ALA A 18 29.84 -5.97 -27.26
N ALA A 19 29.73 -4.65 -27.24
CA ALA A 19 28.81 -3.99 -26.33
C ALA A 19 27.42 -4.58 -26.62
N GLU A 20 26.96 -5.48 -25.74
CA GLU A 20 25.59 -5.97 -25.79
C GLU A 20 24.70 -4.74 -25.74
N ALA A 21 23.71 -4.68 -26.63
CA ALA A 21 22.77 -3.57 -26.63
C ALA A 21 22.16 -3.44 -25.22
N PRO A 22 21.94 -2.21 -24.73
CA PRO A 22 21.34 -2.01 -23.42
C PRO A 22 20.06 -2.83 -23.27
N LEU A 23 19.85 -3.39 -22.08
CA LEU A 23 18.63 -4.14 -21.79
C LEU A 23 17.44 -3.21 -22.00
N GLU A 24 16.49 -3.59 -22.85
CA GLU A 24 15.35 -2.72 -23.12
C GLU A 24 14.37 -2.75 -21.94
N PRO A 25 13.96 -1.60 -21.37
CA PRO A 25 13.01 -1.56 -20.25
C PRO A 25 11.71 -2.31 -20.55
N TYR A 26 11.28 -3.18 -19.63
CA TYR A 26 10.13 -4.05 -19.87
C TYR A 26 8.78 -3.34 -19.81
N ASP A 27 8.72 -2.15 -19.21
CA ASP A 27 7.56 -1.25 -19.24
C ASP A 27 7.23 -0.80 -20.66
N ARG A 28 8.22 -0.29 -21.40
CA ARG A 28 8.05 0.13 -22.80
C ARG A 28 7.68 -1.03 -23.72
N LEU A 29 8.29 -2.19 -23.47
CA LEU A 29 7.98 -3.42 -24.20
C LEU A 29 6.55 -3.88 -23.93
N TYR A 30 6.11 -3.84 -22.67
CA TYR A 30 4.74 -4.19 -22.30
C TYR A 30 3.73 -3.25 -22.97
N ASP A 31 3.93 -1.93 -22.88
CA ASP A 31 3.07 -0.92 -23.52
C ASP A 31 2.97 -1.14 -25.03
N SER A 32 4.11 -1.36 -25.70
CA SER A 32 4.16 -1.66 -27.13
C SER A 32 3.39 -2.94 -27.48
N GLY A 33 3.47 -3.96 -26.62
CA GLY A 33 2.72 -5.21 -26.78
C GLY A 33 1.21 -5.02 -26.60
N VAL A 34 0.79 -4.22 -25.62
CA VAL A 34 -0.62 -3.89 -25.39
C VAL A 34 -1.19 -3.10 -26.56
N GLU A 35 -0.46 -2.10 -27.07
CA GLU A 35 -0.88 -1.36 -28.26
C GLU A 35 -0.99 -2.27 -29.50
N ALA A 36 -0.03 -3.17 -29.71
CA ALA A 36 -0.06 -4.12 -30.80
C ALA A 36 -1.29 -5.05 -30.72
N TYR A 37 -1.69 -5.42 -29.50
CA TYR A 37 -2.86 -6.25 -29.25
C TYR A 37 -4.15 -5.55 -29.72
N TYR A 38 -4.33 -4.28 -29.37
CA TYR A 38 -5.50 -3.51 -29.81
C TYR A 38 -5.51 -3.21 -31.31
N ARG A 39 -4.35 -3.21 -31.97
CA ARG A 39 -4.24 -3.13 -33.44
C ARG A 39 -4.48 -4.48 -34.14
N GLY A 40 -4.59 -5.58 -33.40
CA GLY A 40 -4.70 -6.94 -33.96
C GLY A 40 -3.42 -7.47 -34.60
N ASP A 41 -2.26 -6.88 -34.29
CA ASP A 41 -0.95 -7.31 -34.80
C ASP A 41 -0.35 -8.40 -33.89
N TRP A 42 -0.83 -9.63 -34.07
CA TRP A 42 -0.48 -10.77 -33.20
C TRP A 42 1.01 -11.10 -33.18
N ALA A 43 1.72 -10.90 -34.29
CA ALA A 43 3.17 -11.16 -34.36
C ALA A 43 3.94 -10.17 -33.48
N SER A 44 3.56 -8.89 -33.53
CA SER A 44 4.15 -7.85 -32.67
C SER A 44 3.80 -8.06 -31.20
N VAL A 45 2.57 -8.48 -30.87
CA VAL A 45 2.21 -8.83 -29.48
C VAL A 45 3.16 -9.88 -28.92
N ILE A 46 3.38 -10.98 -29.66
CA ILE A 46 4.28 -12.05 -29.24
C ILE A 46 5.69 -11.52 -29.06
N LEU A 47 6.20 -10.77 -30.05
CA LEU A 47 7.53 -10.19 -30.00
C LEU A 47 7.73 -9.33 -28.74
N TYR A 48 6.82 -8.39 -28.50
CA TYR A 48 6.95 -7.43 -27.41
C TYR A 48 6.71 -8.06 -26.03
N MET A 49 5.66 -8.88 -25.87
CA MET A 49 5.36 -9.53 -24.60
C MET A 49 6.44 -10.53 -24.19
N GLU A 50 6.94 -11.37 -25.11
CA GLU A 50 8.04 -12.27 -24.80
C GLU A 50 9.33 -11.51 -24.45
N ARG A 51 9.61 -10.38 -25.13
CA ARG A 51 10.76 -9.52 -24.80
C ARG A 51 10.59 -8.87 -23.44
N ALA A 52 9.38 -8.43 -23.08
CA ALA A 52 9.09 -7.84 -21.77
C ALA A 52 9.37 -8.86 -20.65
N LEU A 53 8.85 -10.09 -20.77
CA LEU A 53 9.09 -11.18 -19.83
C LEU A 53 10.60 -11.51 -19.69
N ARG A 54 11.30 -11.66 -20.81
CA ARG A 54 12.76 -11.90 -20.81
C ARG A 54 13.54 -10.75 -20.18
N SER A 55 13.15 -9.51 -20.47
CA SER A 55 13.81 -8.33 -19.92
C SER A 55 13.61 -8.22 -18.41
N ARG A 56 12.39 -8.44 -17.90
CA ARG A 56 12.13 -8.51 -16.45
C ARG A 56 12.97 -9.59 -15.77
N ALA A 57 13.00 -10.80 -16.32
CA ALA A 57 13.80 -11.90 -15.77
C ALA A 57 15.31 -11.59 -15.78
N ALA A 58 15.83 -11.00 -16.86
CA ALA A 58 17.23 -10.59 -16.95
C ALA A 58 17.57 -9.48 -15.94
N LEU A 59 16.70 -8.47 -15.78
CA LEU A 59 16.88 -7.40 -14.80
C LEU A 59 16.97 -7.96 -13.37
N HIS A 60 16.05 -8.85 -13.00
CA HIS A 60 16.02 -9.52 -11.71
C HIS A 60 17.31 -10.31 -11.46
N THR A 61 17.68 -11.16 -12.41
CA THR A 61 18.89 -11.99 -12.37
C THR A 61 20.16 -11.14 -12.22
N HIS A 62 20.29 -10.07 -13.01
CA HIS A 62 21.46 -9.20 -12.97
C HIS A 62 21.56 -8.42 -11.67
N ARG A 63 20.44 -7.90 -11.14
CA ARG A 63 20.40 -7.21 -9.84
C ARG A 63 20.77 -8.15 -8.69
N ALA A 64 20.15 -9.33 -8.63
CA ALA A 64 20.46 -10.31 -7.60
C ALA A 64 21.92 -10.74 -7.65
N TRP A 65 22.46 -10.99 -8.86
CA TRP A 65 23.86 -11.35 -9.06
C TRP A 65 24.81 -10.24 -8.62
N CYS A 66 24.57 -8.98 -9.05
CA CYS A 66 25.42 -7.85 -8.67
C CYS A 66 25.47 -7.68 -7.15
N ARG A 67 24.33 -7.81 -6.47
CA ARG A 67 24.24 -7.65 -5.02
C ARG A 67 24.95 -8.76 -4.26
N GLY A 68 24.74 -10.01 -4.66
CA GLY A 68 25.47 -11.15 -4.09
C GLY A 68 26.97 -11.06 -4.35
N HIS A 69 27.38 -10.71 -5.57
CA HIS A 69 28.80 -10.57 -5.93
C HIS A 69 29.50 -9.46 -5.14
N CYS A 70 28.90 -8.28 -5.07
CA CYS A 70 29.48 -7.14 -4.35
C CYS A 70 29.49 -7.33 -2.83
N ALA A 71 28.55 -8.08 -2.26
CA ALA A 71 28.58 -8.47 -0.85
C ALA A 71 29.80 -9.35 -0.51
N GLY A 72 30.18 -10.25 -1.42
CA GLY A 72 31.32 -11.15 -1.22
C GLY A 72 32.70 -10.47 -1.30
N LEU A 73 32.78 -9.25 -1.84
CA LEU A 73 34.03 -8.50 -2.00
C LEU A 73 34.34 -7.56 -0.82
N THR A 74 33.39 -7.33 0.08
CA THR A 74 33.60 -6.46 1.25
C THR A 74 34.23 -7.24 2.39
N GLU A 75 35.48 -6.91 2.74
CA GLU A 75 36.15 -7.50 3.89
C GLU A 75 35.76 -6.79 5.19
N PRO A 76 35.54 -7.54 6.29
CA PRO A 76 35.44 -6.94 7.62
C PRO A 76 36.80 -6.34 8.04
N GLY A 77 36.76 -5.26 8.81
CA GLY A 77 37.98 -4.66 9.38
C GLY A 77 38.74 -5.63 10.31
N PRO A 78 40.00 -5.33 10.63
CA PRO A 78 40.82 -6.18 11.50
C PRO A 78 40.16 -6.49 12.84
N PRO A 79 40.19 -7.75 13.31
CA PRO A 79 39.72 -8.08 14.65
C PRO A 79 40.60 -7.41 15.72
N GLY A 80 39.97 -6.78 16.72
CA GLY A 80 40.66 -6.10 17.81
C GLY A 80 40.73 -4.58 17.69
N ASP A 81 40.23 -4.00 16.60
CA ASP A 81 40.22 -2.55 16.43
C ASP A 81 39.39 -1.81 17.50
N PRO A 82 39.88 -0.65 17.99
CA PRO A 82 39.08 0.30 18.75
C PRO A 82 37.78 0.68 18.04
N ARG A 83 36.70 1.00 18.79
CA ARG A 83 35.37 1.31 18.20
C ARG A 83 35.40 2.35 17.07
N PRO A 84 36.12 3.49 17.19
CA PRO A 84 36.14 4.49 16.11
C PRO A 84 36.73 3.96 14.79
N LEU A 85 37.71 3.05 14.87
CA LEU A 85 38.28 2.42 13.68
C LEU A 85 37.31 1.40 13.07
N LYS A 86 36.55 0.67 13.89
CA LYS A 86 35.49 -0.23 13.41
C LYS A 86 34.40 0.50 12.62
N ASP A 87 33.97 1.66 13.08
CA ASP A 87 32.94 2.46 12.39
C ASP A 87 33.47 2.94 11.02
N LEU A 88 34.72 3.42 10.96
CA LEU A 88 35.36 3.82 9.70
C LEU A 88 35.52 2.64 8.74
N HIS A 89 35.88 1.46 9.24
CA HIS A 89 35.96 0.24 8.43
C HIS A 89 34.59 -0.17 7.89
N PHE A 90 33.53 -0.08 8.70
CA PHE A 90 32.16 -0.34 8.26
C PHE A 90 31.74 0.60 7.12
N PHE A 91 31.85 1.92 7.30
CA PHE A 91 31.46 2.89 6.26
C PHE A 91 32.34 2.79 5.01
N ARG A 92 33.62 2.43 5.16
CA ARG A 92 34.48 2.11 4.01
C ARG A 92 33.94 0.92 3.21
N SER A 93 33.52 -0.15 3.88
CA SER A 93 32.90 -1.31 3.21
C SER A 93 31.58 -0.95 2.53
N VAL A 94 30.75 -0.09 3.14
CA VAL A 94 29.52 0.44 2.52
C VAL A 94 29.85 1.22 1.24
N LEU A 95 30.83 2.13 1.27
CA LEU A 95 31.23 2.92 0.09
C LEU A 95 31.77 2.03 -1.04
N HIS A 96 32.60 1.04 -0.72
CA HIS A 96 33.10 0.08 -1.71
C HIS A 96 31.99 -0.76 -2.32
N ARG A 97 31.03 -1.23 -1.49
CA ARG A 97 29.86 -1.98 -1.97
C ARG A 97 29.00 -1.13 -2.90
N ALA A 98 28.69 0.10 -2.53
CA ALA A 98 27.91 1.02 -3.35
C ALA A 98 28.59 1.30 -4.71
N HIS A 99 29.91 1.49 -4.71
CA HIS A 99 30.67 1.66 -5.95
C HIS A 99 30.65 0.40 -6.83
N CYS A 100 30.81 -0.78 -6.22
CA CYS A 100 30.72 -2.07 -6.90
C CYS A 100 29.34 -2.26 -7.55
N LEU A 101 28.25 -2.02 -6.81
CA LEU A 101 26.88 -2.16 -7.30
C LEU A 101 26.62 -1.26 -8.51
N LYS A 102 26.96 0.03 -8.40
CA LYS A 102 26.79 1.00 -9.48
C LYS A 102 27.54 0.58 -10.75
N SER A 103 28.76 0.10 -10.60
CA SER A 103 29.61 -0.34 -11.73
C SER A 103 29.11 -1.66 -12.32
N CYS A 104 28.63 -2.58 -11.47
CA CYS A 104 28.11 -3.87 -11.86
C CYS A 104 26.82 -3.75 -12.67
N GLU A 105 25.84 -3.00 -12.13
CA GLU A 105 24.54 -2.80 -12.79
C GLU A 105 24.72 -2.05 -14.11
N LEU A 106 25.52 -0.98 -14.15
CA LEU A 106 25.79 -0.24 -15.40
C LEU A 106 26.39 -1.15 -16.48
N ARG A 107 27.30 -2.07 -16.10
CA ARG A 107 27.94 -2.99 -17.03
C ARG A 107 26.98 -4.06 -17.56
N LEU A 108 26.15 -4.65 -16.71
CA LEU A 108 25.25 -5.73 -17.11
C LEU A 108 23.97 -5.23 -17.78
N LEU A 109 23.43 -4.09 -17.34
CA LEU A 109 22.21 -3.51 -17.90
C LEU A 109 22.50 -2.60 -19.11
N GLY A 110 23.74 -2.14 -19.27
CA GLY A 110 24.13 -1.22 -20.33
C GLY A 110 23.55 0.20 -20.20
N ALA A 111 22.87 0.50 -19.09
CA ALA A 111 22.27 1.80 -18.81
C ALA A 111 22.11 2.06 -17.30
N PRO A 112 21.92 3.33 -16.86
CA PRO A 112 21.71 3.65 -15.45
C PRO A 112 20.45 2.98 -14.87
N SER A 113 20.52 2.57 -13.60
CA SER A 113 19.43 1.86 -12.90
C SER A 113 18.10 2.63 -12.85
N SER A 114 18.15 3.97 -12.97
CA SER A 114 16.96 4.84 -13.02
C SER A 114 16.07 4.61 -14.25
N LEU A 115 16.60 4.05 -15.34
CA LEU A 115 15.81 3.71 -16.53
C LEU A 115 14.96 2.44 -16.35
N TYR A 116 15.20 1.70 -15.26
CA TYR A 116 14.50 0.46 -14.92
C TYR A 116 13.74 0.63 -13.60
N GLN A 117 13.33 1.86 -13.29
CA GLN A 117 12.35 2.16 -12.25
C GLN A 117 10.96 1.99 -12.84
N ILE A 118 10.14 1.21 -12.14
CA ILE A 118 8.90 0.67 -12.71
C ILE A 118 7.79 0.93 -11.73
N ALA A 119 6.64 1.32 -12.27
CA ALA A 119 5.45 1.65 -11.50
C ALA A 119 4.91 0.39 -10.80
N GLU A 120 4.38 0.55 -9.59
CA GLU A 120 3.84 -0.55 -8.79
C GLU A 120 2.69 -1.26 -9.52
N GLU A 121 1.88 -0.51 -10.27
CA GLU A 121 0.78 -1.05 -11.08
C GLU A 121 1.29 -2.03 -12.14
N LEU A 122 2.42 -1.71 -12.78
CA LEU A 122 3.00 -2.62 -13.76
C LEU A 122 3.60 -3.86 -13.10
N GLU A 123 4.25 -3.71 -11.95
CA GLU A 123 4.76 -4.88 -11.21
C GLU A 123 3.60 -5.81 -10.80
N LEU A 124 2.44 -5.24 -10.44
CA LEU A 124 1.22 -6.00 -10.18
C LEU A 124 0.72 -6.76 -11.42
N GLU A 125 0.77 -6.16 -12.62
CA GLU A 125 0.39 -6.85 -13.87
C GLU A 125 1.30 -8.07 -14.13
N PHE A 126 2.61 -7.95 -13.88
CA PHE A 126 3.52 -9.09 -13.99
C PHE A 126 3.32 -10.12 -12.88
N SER A 127 3.03 -9.69 -11.65
CA SER A 127 2.68 -10.58 -10.53
C SER A 127 1.40 -11.39 -10.81
N LYS A 128 0.40 -10.76 -11.44
CA LYS A 128 -0.81 -11.41 -11.95
C LYS A 128 -0.59 -12.20 -13.24
N ARG A 129 0.63 -12.21 -13.79
CA ARG A 129 0.99 -12.90 -15.04
C ARG A 129 0.20 -12.41 -16.26
N SER A 130 -0.27 -11.16 -16.26
CA SER A 130 -1.06 -10.56 -17.34
C SER A 130 -0.44 -10.65 -18.75
N PRO A 131 0.90 -10.56 -18.95
CA PRO A 131 1.50 -10.78 -20.27
C PRO A 131 1.08 -12.10 -20.93
N TYR A 132 0.84 -13.16 -20.14
CA TYR A 132 0.40 -14.45 -20.65
C TYR A 132 -1.06 -14.45 -21.12
N ASN A 133 -1.91 -13.58 -20.57
CA ASN A 133 -3.27 -13.38 -21.06
C ASN A 133 -3.28 -12.78 -22.48
N TYR A 134 -2.34 -11.87 -22.78
CA TYR A 134 -2.16 -11.36 -24.14
C TYR A 134 -1.52 -12.41 -25.06
N LEU A 135 -0.50 -13.11 -24.58
CA LEU A 135 0.21 -14.13 -25.36
C LEU A 135 -0.69 -15.29 -25.77
N GLN A 136 -1.59 -15.77 -24.91
CA GLN A 136 -2.46 -16.90 -25.27
C GLN A 136 -3.35 -16.56 -26.46
N VAL A 137 -3.93 -15.36 -26.50
CA VAL A 137 -4.75 -14.91 -27.63
C VAL A 137 -3.89 -14.78 -28.88
N ALA A 138 -2.73 -14.14 -28.78
CA ALA A 138 -1.87 -13.91 -29.93
C ALA A 138 -1.38 -15.24 -30.55
N TYR A 139 -0.90 -16.19 -29.73
CA TYR A 139 -0.51 -17.52 -30.19
C TYR A 139 -1.68 -18.29 -30.80
N PHE A 140 -2.87 -18.21 -30.21
CA PHE A 140 -4.07 -18.83 -30.76
C PHE A 140 -4.41 -18.29 -32.15
N LYS A 141 -4.35 -16.96 -32.34
CA LYS A 141 -4.65 -16.29 -33.63
C LYS A 141 -3.68 -16.67 -34.75
N ILE A 142 -2.45 -17.05 -34.43
CA ILE A 142 -1.45 -17.53 -35.40
C ILE A 142 -1.31 -19.06 -35.45
N ASN A 143 -2.24 -19.80 -34.82
CA ASN A 143 -2.30 -21.26 -34.81
C ASN A 143 -1.09 -21.95 -34.13
N MET A 144 -0.48 -21.31 -33.13
CA MET A 144 0.52 -21.91 -32.24
C MET A 144 -0.16 -22.41 -30.95
N LEU A 145 -0.95 -23.48 -31.09
CA LEU A 145 -1.87 -23.92 -30.04
C LEU A 145 -1.15 -24.41 -28.76
N ASP A 146 -0.01 -25.10 -28.89
CA ASP A 146 0.81 -25.55 -27.76
C ASP A 146 1.27 -24.39 -26.87
N LYS A 147 1.74 -23.30 -27.49
CA LYS A 147 2.14 -22.08 -26.77
C LYS A 147 0.94 -21.32 -26.21
N ALA A 148 -0.18 -21.31 -26.91
CA ALA A 148 -1.41 -20.68 -26.44
C ALA A 148 -1.90 -21.34 -25.15
N VAL A 149 -1.92 -22.67 -25.11
CA VAL A 149 -2.29 -23.46 -23.93
C VAL A 149 -1.33 -23.20 -22.76
N ALA A 150 -0.02 -23.24 -23.00
CA ALA A 150 0.96 -22.97 -21.95
C ALA A 150 0.81 -21.55 -21.37
N ALA A 151 0.59 -20.53 -22.21
CA ALA A 151 0.35 -19.17 -21.74
C ALA A 151 -0.97 -19.05 -20.96
N ALA A 152 -2.06 -19.63 -21.47
CA ALA A 152 -3.34 -19.65 -20.78
C ALA A 152 -3.26 -20.33 -19.41
N HIS A 153 -2.58 -21.48 -19.33
CA HIS A 153 -2.38 -22.21 -18.08
C HIS A 153 -1.53 -21.41 -17.09
N THR A 154 -0.44 -20.78 -17.57
CA THR A 154 0.44 -19.93 -16.75
C THR A 154 -0.33 -18.78 -16.09
N PHE A 155 -1.20 -18.11 -16.85
CA PHE A 155 -2.07 -17.04 -16.31
C PHE A 155 -3.12 -17.58 -15.33
N TYR A 156 -3.80 -18.67 -15.68
CA TYR A 156 -4.85 -19.26 -14.84
C TYR A 156 -4.34 -19.74 -13.48
N VAL A 157 -3.14 -20.32 -13.43
CA VAL A 157 -2.52 -20.79 -12.19
C VAL A 157 -2.34 -19.64 -11.18
N ALA A 158 -2.10 -18.40 -11.63
CA ALA A 158 -2.07 -17.23 -10.77
C ALA A 158 -3.46 -16.60 -10.51
N ASN A 159 -4.44 -16.87 -11.37
CA ASN A 159 -5.78 -16.25 -11.35
C ASN A 159 -6.89 -17.33 -11.47
N PRO A 160 -7.04 -18.22 -10.46
CA PRO A 160 -7.95 -19.38 -10.55
C PRO A 160 -9.43 -19.00 -10.65
N ASP A 161 -9.79 -17.80 -10.18
CA ASP A 161 -11.16 -17.29 -10.20
C ASP A 161 -11.54 -16.61 -11.53
N HIS A 162 -10.61 -16.50 -12.49
CA HIS A 162 -10.88 -15.87 -13.78
C HIS A 162 -11.71 -16.79 -14.69
N LEU A 163 -13.00 -16.48 -14.81
CA LEU A 163 -14.00 -17.32 -15.47
C LEU A 163 -13.72 -17.55 -16.96
N GLU A 164 -13.36 -16.49 -17.70
CA GLU A 164 -13.07 -16.56 -19.13
C GLU A 164 -11.85 -17.44 -19.41
N MET A 165 -10.79 -17.30 -18.61
CA MET A 165 -9.61 -18.14 -18.80
C MET A 165 -9.90 -19.61 -18.53
N ARG A 166 -10.72 -19.90 -17.50
CA ARG A 166 -11.18 -21.26 -17.22
C ARG A 166 -11.92 -21.84 -18.43
N GLN A 167 -12.81 -21.08 -19.05
CA GLN A 167 -13.53 -21.51 -20.26
C GLN A 167 -12.58 -21.74 -21.44
N ASN A 168 -11.58 -20.86 -21.64
CA ASN A 168 -10.58 -21.03 -22.68
C ASN A 168 -9.77 -22.32 -22.51
N LEU A 169 -9.36 -22.65 -21.28
CA LEU A 169 -8.64 -23.90 -20.99
C LEU A 169 -9.50 -25.14 -21.24
N GLU A 170 -10.77 -25.14 -20.83
CA GLU A 170 -11.70 -26.24 -21.15
C GLU A 170 -11.91 -26.38 -22.65
N TYR A 171 -11.98 -25.26 -23.39
CA TYR A 171 -12.03 -25.29 -24.84
C TYR A 171 -10.76 -25.90 -25.45
N TYR A 172 -9.57 -25.52 -24.98
CA TYR A 172 -8.31 -26.09 -25.46
C TYR A 172 -8.19 -27.60 -25.22
N LYS A 173 -8.68 -28.11 -24.09
CA LYS A 173 -8.70 -29.57 -23.81
C LYS A 173 -9.48 -30.36 -24.85
N LEU A 174 -10.48 -29.76 -25.49
CA LEU A 174 -11.32 -30.40 -26.51
C LEU A 174 -10.73 -30.29 -27.93
N MET A 175 -9.69 -29.48 -28.14
CA MET A 175 -9.10 -29.29 -29.46
C MET A 175 -8.21 -30.46 -29.88
N ALA A 176 -8.36 -30.90 -31.12
CA ALA A 176 -7.50 -31.94 -31.70
C ALA A 176 -6.05 -31.47 -31.80
N GLY A 177 -5.12 -32.26 -31.25
CA GLY A 177 -3.67 -31.98 -31.30
C GLY A 177 -3.09 -31.37 -30.02
N ILE A 178 -3.93 -30.95 -29.07
CA ILE A 178 -3.49 -30.54 -27.73
C ILE A 178 -3.28 -31.76 -26.84
N LYS A 179 -2.20 -31.76 -26.07
CA LYS A 179 -1.84 -32.81 -25.11
C LYS A 179 -1.85 -32.26 -23.69
N GLU A 180 -2.00 -33.15 -22.72
CA GLU A 180 -1.90 -32.78 -21.29
C GLU A 180 -0.55 -32.11 -20.97
N SER A 181 0.53 -32.51 -21.66
CA SER A 181 1.86 -31.91 -21.51
C SER A 181 1.97 -30.45 -21.93
N ASP A 182 0.98 -29.92 -22.67
CA ASP A 182 0.98 -28.52 -23.12
C ASP A 182 0.49 -27.57 -22.01
N PHE A 183 -0.21 -28.09 -21.00
CA PHE A 183 -0.69 -27.36 -19.81
C PHE A 183 0.43 -27.21 -18.78
N LYS A 184 1.44 -26.41 -19.13
CA LYS A 184 2.60 -26.13 -18.26
C LYS A 184 2.56 -24.71 -17.70
N ASP A 185 2.97 -24.56 -16.45
CA ASP A 185 3.25 -23.26 -15.85
C ASP A 185 4.66 -22.81 -16.24
N LEU A 186 4.74 -21.78 -17.08
CA LEU A 186 6.00 -21.22 -17.60
C LEU A 186 6.76 -20.39 -16.55
N GLU A 187 6.14 -20.04 -15.43
CA GLU A 187 6.76 -19.33 -14.31
C GLU A 187 6.78 -20.19 -13.03
N SER A 188 6.77 -21.51 -13.17
CA SER A 188 6.92 -22.42 -12.04
C SER A 188 8.28 -22.20 -11.34
N LYS A 189 8.25 -21.97 -10.02
CA LYS A 189 9.46 -21.83 -9.21
C LYS A 189 10.10 -23.22 -8.98
N PRO A 190 11.39 -23.44 -9.27
CA PRO A 190 12.01 -24.78 -9.22
C PRO A 190 11.86 -25.50 -7.87
N HIS A 191 12.09 -24.79 -6.76
CA HIS A 191 11.98 -25.38 -5.42
C HIS A 191 10.56 -25.86 -5.10
N MET A 192 9.54 -25.14 -5.58
CA MET A 192 8.14 -25.48 -5.35
C MET A 192 7.71 -26.66 -6.22
N GLU A 193 8.21 -26.74 -7.45
CA GLU A 193 7.93 -27.85 -8.37
C GLU A 193 8.53 -29.17 -7.87
N GLU A 194 9.81 -29.14 -7.46
CA GLU A 194 10.49 -30.26 -6.84
C GLU A 194 9.79 -30.69 -5.54
N PHE A 195 9.39 -29.73 -4.70
CA PHE A 195 8.65 -30.03 -3.47
C PHE A 195 7.31 -30.71 -3.76
N ARG A 196 6.49 -30.17 -4.67
CA ARG A 196 5.19 -30.76 -5.04
C ARG A 196 5.34 -32.16 -5.61
N THR A 197 6.36 -32.37 -6.44
CA THR A 197 6.66 -33.68 -7.00
C THR A 197 7.10 -34.67 -5.91
N GLY A 198 7.91 -34.22 -4.95
CA GLY A 198 8.29 -35.00 -3.77
C GLY A 198 7.08 -35.40 -2.91
N VAL A 199 6.16 -34.46 -2.66
CA VAL A 199 4.90 -34.73 -1.93
C VAL A 199 4.04 -35.75 -2.67
N ARG A 200 3.96 -35.69 -4.00
CA ARG A 200 3.22 -36.68 -4.81
C ARG A 200 3.79 -38.08 -4.61
N PHE A 201 5.08 -38.29 -4.82
CA PHE A 201 5.73 -39.59 -4.63
C PHE A 201 5.65 -40.08 -3.18
N TYR A 202 5.77 -39.17 -2.21
CA TYR A 202 5.57 -39.51 -0.80
C TYR A 202 4.16 -40.03 -0.52
N THR A 203 3.14 -39.40 -1.12
CA THR A 203 1.73 -39.81 -1.00
C THR A 203 1.45 -41.13 -1.71
N GLU A 204 2.17 -41.41 -2.80
CA GLU A 204 2.14 -42.68 -3.55
C GLU A 204 2.95 -43.80 -2.87
N GLU A 205 3.52 -43.54 -1.69
CA GLU A 205 4.36 -44.47 -0.92
C GLU A 205 5.63 -44.92 -1.67
N GLU A 206 6.18 -44.04 -2.52
CA GLU A 206 7.43 -44.25 -3.26
C GLU A 206 8.59 -43.43 -2.62
N PRO A 207 9.28 -43.96 -1.60
CA PRO A 207 10.20 -43.16 -0.79
C PRO A 207 11.49 -42.77 -1.53
N ALA A 208 11.98 -43.60 -2.45
CA ALA A 208 13.24 -43.30 -3.17
C ALA A 208 13.10 -42.11 -4.15
N PRO A 209 12.09 -42.05 -5.03
CA PRO A 209 11.82 -40.85 -5.83
C PRO A 209 11.50 -39.62 -4.97
N ALA A 210 10.71 -39.79 -3.89
CA ALA A 210 10.38 -38.71 -2.98
C ALA A 210 11.62 -38.06 -2.36
N LEU A 211 12.58 -38.86 -1.90
CA LEU A 211 13.87 -38.38 -1.37
C LEU A 211 14.62 -37.52 -2.38
N GLU A 212 14.73 -37.97 -3.63
CA GLU A 212 15.47 -37.26 -4.68
C GLU A 212 14.86 -35.87 -4.95
N HIS A 213 13.54 -35.79 -4.96
CA HIS A 213 12.81 -34.54 -5.18
C HIS A 213 12.84 -33.61 -3.96
N PHE A 214 12.73 -34.12 -2.73
CA PHE A 214 12.82 -33.28 -1.53
C PHE A 214 14.22 -32.71 -1.29
N GLU A 215 15.30 -33.47 -1.55
CA GLU A 215 16.66 -32.93 -1.44
C GLU A 215 16.90 -31.83 -2.49
N ARG A 216 16.43 -32.05 -3.73
CA ARG A 216 16.49 -31.02 -4.78
C ARG A 216 15.65 -29.79 -4.43
N ALA A 217 14.47 -29.98 -3.86
CA ALA A 217 13.63 -28.89 -3.39
C ALA A 217 14.36 -28.00 -2.35
N LEU A 218 15.09 -28.61 -1.41
CA LEU A 218 15.89 -27.87 -0.44
C LEU A 218 17.08 -27.14 -1.09
N GLU A 219 17.78 -27.77 -2.03
CA GLU A 219 18.88 -27.11 -2.75
C GLU A 219 18.39 -25.88 -3.52
N GLU A 220 17.29 -26.01 -4.25
CA GLU A 220 16.68 -24.90 -4.99
C GLU A 220 16.07 -23.85 -4.05
N TYR A 221 15.51 -24.27 -2.90
CA TYR A 221 14.98 -23.34 -1.90
C TYR A 221 16.05 -22.37 -1.40
N PHE A 222 17.25 -22.86 -1.04
CA PHE A 222 18.31 -21.97 -0.53
C PHE A 222 18.90 -21.07 -1.62
N LYS A 223 18.87 -21.48 -2.89
CA LYS A 223 19.22 -20.62 -4.02
C LYS A 223 18.20 -19.49 -4.16
N ALA A 224 16.91 -19.83 -4.12
CA ALA A 224 15.81 -18.87 -4.21
C ALA A 224 15.75 -17.91 -2.99
N ASP A 225 16.01 -18.40 -1.76
CA ASP A 225 16.17 -17.57 -0.55
C ASP A 225 17.29 -16.55 -0.73
N THR A 226 18.44 -17.00 -1.23
CA THR A 226 19.58 -16.10 -1.46
C THR A 226 19.26 -15.05 -2.53
N GLU A 227 18.59 -15.44 -3.62
CA GLU A 227 18.17 -14.53 -4.67
C GLU A 227 17.18 -13.46 -4.15
N CYS A 228 16.09 -13.89 -3.49
CA CYS A 228 15.10 -13.00 -2.88
C CYS A 228 15.75 -12.00 -1.92
N ARG A 229 16.61 -12.49 -1.03
CA ARG A 229 17.26 -11.64 -0.02
C ARG A 229 18.22 -10.63 -0.64
N ASN A 230 18.94 -11.00 -1.70
CA ASN A 230 19.77 -10.05 -2.44
C ASN A 230 18.90 -8.94 -3.07
N LEU A 231 17.65 -9.24 -3.45
CA LEU A 231 16.78 -8.26 -4.08
C LEU A 231 16.13 -7.26 -3.11
N CYS A 232 16.20 -7.52 -1.81
CA CYS A 232 15.72 -6.61 -0.78
C CYS A 232 16.54 -5.32 -0.62
N GLU A 233 17.79 -5.28 -1.07
CA GLU A 233 18.66 -4.08 -0.98
C GLU A 233 18.35 -3.03 -2.07
N GLY A 234 17.10 -2.98 -2.53
CA GLY A 234 16.63 -2.06 -3.55
C GLY A 234 16.39 -0.64 -3.04
N PRO A 235 16.00 0.29 -3.94
CA PRO A 235 15.51 1.59 -3.50
C PRO A 235 14.30 1.39 -2.59
N TYR A 236 14.27 2.11 -1.48
CA TYR A 236 13.11 2.16 -0.60
C TYR A 236 12.29 3.39 -0.97
N ASP A 237 11.02 3.19 -1.29
CA ASP A 237 10.07 4.29 -1.35
C ASP A 237 9.59 4.59 0.07
N TYR A 238 9.81 5.82 0.52
CA TYR A 238 9.30 6.29 1.81
C TYR A 238 7.80 6.56 1.68
N GLU A 239 7.02 5.50 1.47
CA GLU A 239 5.57 5.58 1.50
C GLU A 239 5.13 6.20 2.83
N GLY A 240 4.51 7.38 2.75
CA GLY A 240 4.08 8.14 3.91
C GLY A 240 5.03 9.25 4.41
N TYR A 241 6.26 9.39 3.88
CA TYR A 241 7.17 10.50 4.22
C TYR A 241 7.62 11.36 3.02
N ASN A 242 7.27 10.99 1.78
CA ASN A 242 7.61 11.75 0.57
C ASN A 242 7.07 13.19 0.51
N TYR A 243 6.23 13.58 1.47
CA TYR A 243 5.64 14.92 1.59
C TYR A 243 6.12 15.69 2.83
N LEU A 244 6.94 15.09 3.69
CA LEU A 244 7.61 15.77 4.80
C LEU A 244 8.97 16.25 4.31
N GLU A 245 9.43 17.40 4.79
CA GLU A 245 10.87 17.64 4.87
C GLU A 245 11.43 16.55 5.80
N TYR A 246 11.79 15.40 5.22
CA TYR A 246 12.42 14.29 5.93
C TYR A 246 13.80 14.76 6.40
N ASN A 247 13.81 15.40 7.57
CA ASN A 247 15.01 15.87 8.24
C ASN A 247 15.53 14.79 9.20
N ALA A 248 15.68 13.56 8.69
CA ALA A 248 16.32 12.50 9.43
C ALA A 248 17.83 12.76 9.52
N ASP A 249 18.41 12.56 10.69
CA ASP A 249 19.86 12.48 10.79
C ASP A 249 20.40 11.22 10.07
N LEU A 250 21.73 11.10 10.01
CA LEU A 250 22.39 9.99 9.35
C LEU A 250 21.91 8.62 9.88
N PHE A 251 21.76 8.48 11.20
CA PHE A 251 21.43 7.19 11.81
C PHE A 251 19.95 6.87 11.69
N GLN A 252 19.08 7.88 11.74
CA GLN A 252 17.66 7.70 11.42
C GLN A 252 17.49 7.22 9.98
N SER A 253 18.18 7.86 9.02
CA SER A 253 18.14 7.47 7.60
C SER A 253 18.65 6.05 7.37
N ILE A 254 19.75 5.67 8.02
CA ILE A 254 20.29 4.30 7.95
C ILE A 254 19.31 3.31 8.59
N THR A 255 18.72 3.66 9.73
CA THR A 255 17.80 2.77 10.47
C THR A 255 16.55 2.49 9.68
N ASP A 256 15.87 3.53 9.16
CA ASP A 256 14.63 3.38 8.41
C ASP A 256 14.84 2.48 7.19
N HIS A 257 15.90 2.74 6.41
CA HIS A 257 16.22 1.94 5.24
C HIS A 257 16.64 0.51 5.61
N TYR A 258 17.47 0.33 6.64
CA TYR A 258 17.96 -0.99 7.02
C TYR A 258 16.87 -1.87 7.63
N VAL A 259 15.95 -1.30 8.43
CA VAL A 259 14.78 -2.00 8.95
C VAL A 259 13.88 -2.47 7.80
N HIS A 260 13.68 -1.64 6.77
CA HIS A 260 12.95 -2.06 5.57
C HIS A 260 13.63 -3.25 4.86
N VAL A 261 14.94 -3.16 4.63
CA VAL A 261 15.72 -4.25 4.01
C VAL A 261 15.60 -5.54 4.82
N LEU A 262 15.76 -5.47 6.14
CA LEU A 262 15.61 -6.63 7.03
C LEU A 262 14.19 -7.21 7.00
N ASN A 263 13.17 -6.36 7.01
CA ASN A 263 11.78 -6.79 6.93
C ASN A 263 11.50 -7.50 5.60
N CYS A 264 11.98 -6.97 4.47
CA CYS A 264 11.92 -7.66 3.19
C CYS A 264 12.63 -9.02 3.22
N MET A 265 13.85 -9.07 3.78
CA MET A 265 14.63 -10.31 3.88
C MET A 265 13.97 -11.39 4.74
N GLN A 266 13.23 -10.99 5.79
CA GLN A 266 12.42 -11.91 6.58
C GLN A 266 11.17 -12.34 5.83
N ASN A 267 10.54 -11.46 5.04
CA ASN A 267 9.35 -11.83 4.25
C ASN A 267 9.65 -12.76 3.06
N CYS A 268 10.92 -12.99 2.70
CA CYS A 268 11.30 -13.99 1.70
C CYS A 268 10.76 -15.39 2.03
N VAL A 269 10.60 -15.78 3.30
CA VAL A 269 10.04 -17.10 3.65
C VAL A 269 8.60 -17.24 3.14
N LEU A 270 7.82 -16.15 3.21
CA LEU A 270 6.44 -16.13 2.73
C LEU A 270 6.39 -16.18 1.21
N GLU A 271 7.25 -15.41 0.52
CA GLU A 271 7.29 -15.36 -0.94
C GLU A 271 7.72 -16.71 -1.56
N LEU A 272 8.62 -17.43 -0.89
CA LEU A 272 9.09 -18.76 -1.31
C LEU A 272 8.05 -19.84 -1.02
N ALA A 273 7.24 -19.66 0.04
CA ALA A 273 6.17 -20.58 0.42
C ALA A 273 4.83 -20.27 -0.27
N MET A 274 4.73 -19.15 -0.99
CA MET A 274 3.51 -18.75 -1.70
C MET A 274 3.26 -19.63 -2.92
N GLN A 275 2.02 -20.07 -3.06
CA GLN A 275 1.58 -20.77 -4.27
C GLN A 275 0.81 -19.79 -5.16
N PRO A 276 1.01 -19.83 -6.49
CA PRO A 276 0.19 -19.06 -7.41
C PRO A 276 -1.31 -19.30 -7.16
N GLY A 277 -2.11 -18.23 -7.18
CA GLY A 277 -3.56 -18.30 -7.00
C GLY A 277 -4.04 -18.58 -5.57
N ARG A 278 -3.13 -18.69 -4.58
CA ARG A 278 -3.50 -18.80 -3.15
C ARG A 278 -3.15 -17.52 -2.41
N ASN A 279 -4.03 -17.12 -1.50
CA ASN A 279 -3.83 -15.93 -0.66
C ASN A 279 -3.03 -16.22 0.62
N LYS A 280 -2.63 -17.48 0.85
CA LYS A 280 -1.88 -17.90 2.05
C LYS A 280 -0.69 -18.76 1.64
N ALA A 281 0.48 -18.41 2.19
CA ALA A 281 1.68 -19.21 2.09
C ALA A 281 1.53 -20.56 2.80
N ILE A 282 2.31 -21.56 2.38
CA ILE A 282 2.39 -22.83 3.09
C ILE A 282 3.05 -22.57 4.46
N GLU A 283 2.33 -22.88 5.54
CA GLU A 283 2.85 -22.75 6.90
C GLU A 283 4.07 -23.65 7.10
N ASP A 284 5.09 -23.12 7.77
CA ASP A 284 6.33 -23.81 8.12
C ASP A 284 6.96 -24.55 6.93
N PHE A 285 6.94 -23.93 5.74
CA PHE A 285 7.36 -24.56 4.49
C PHE A 285 8.76 -25.18 4.55
N LEU A 286 9.77 -24.44 5.04
CA LEU A 286 11.13 -24.96 5.19
C LEU A 286 11.23 -26.08 6.25
N PRO A 287 10.74 -25.91 7.50
CA PRO A 287 10.69 -26.99 8.48
C PRO A 287 9.98 -28.25 7.96
N SER A 288 8.85 -28.11 7.27
CA SER A 288 8.04 -29.23 6.80
C SER A 288 8.81 -30.18 5.87
N GLN A 289 9.74 -29.67 5.07
CA GLN A 289 10.59 -30.47 4.18
C GLN A 289 11.48 -31.44 4.97
N PHE A 290 12.01 -31.02 6.13
CA PHE A 290 12.77 -31.92 7.01
C PHE A 290 11.91 -32.98 7.67
N ASN A 291 10.63 -32.67 7.93
CA ASN A 291 9.67 -33.66 8.41
C ASN A 291 9.37 -34.73 7.35
N TYR A 292 9.22 -34.35 6.07
CA TYR A 292 9.10 -35.33 4.99
C TYR A 292 10.37 -36.16 4.82
N LEU A 293 11.53 -35.51 4.78
CA LEU A 293 12.81 -36.18 4.57
C LEU A 293 13.15 -37.19 5.67
N GLN A 294 12.87 -36.90 6.94
CA GLN A 294 13.16 -37.85 8.01
C GLN A 294 12.37 -39.17 7.85
N PHE A 295 11.09 -39.10 7.43
CA PHE A 295 10.30 -40.30 7.15
C PHE A 295 10.77 -41.01 5.90
N ALA A 296 11.07 -40.28 4.83
CA ALA A 296 11.53 -40.88 3.58
C ALA A 296 12.89 -41.60 3.75
N TYR A 297 13.81 -41.04 4.56
CA TYR A 297 15.06 -41.70 4.91
C TYR A 297 14.87 -42.89 5.84
N TYR A 298 13.92 -42.81 6.78
CA TYR A 298 13.54 -43.94 7.61
C TYR A 298 13.02 -45.12 6.76
N ASN A 299 12.12 -44.86 5.81
CA ASN A 299 11.53 -45.88 4.94
C ASN A 299 12.54 -46.52 3.97
N THR A 300 13.71 -45.90 3.77
CA THR A 300 14.84 -46.44 3.00
C THR A 300 15.96 -46.98 3.90
N GLU A 301 15.69 -47.15 5.20
CA GLU A 301 16.61 -47.66 6.23
C GLU A 301 17.89 -46.82 6.43
N ASN A 302 17.90 -45.56 5.99
CA ASN A 302 19.01 -44.64 6.19
C ASN A 302 18.83 -43.83 7.49
N TYR A 303 18.98 -44.52 8.63
CA TYR A 303 18.79 -43.93 9.97
C TYR A 303 19.75 -42.77 10.26
N THR A 304 20.95 -42.76 9.69
CA THR A 304 21.90 -41.65 9.85
C THR A 304 21.31 -40.35 9.31
N LYS A 305 20.74 -40.38 8.10
CA LYS A 305 20.10 -39.22 7.48
C LYS A 305 18.75 -38.87 8.09
N ALA A 306 17.98 -39.87 8.53
CA ALA A 306 16.74 -39.65 9.27
C ALA A 306 17.00 -38.87 10.58
N ILE A 307 18.05 -39.25 11.34
CA ILE A 307 18.47 -38.54 12.56
C ILE A 307 18.94 -37.12 12.26
N GLU A 308 19.74 -36.92 11.21
CA GLU A 308 20.19 -35.57 10.78
C GLU A 308 18.98 -34.67 10.47
N CYS A 309 17.98 -35.17 9.74
CA CYS A 309 16.77 -34.41 9.39
C CYS A 309 15.88 -34.15 10.61
N ALA A 310 15.67 -35.14 11.48
CA ALA A 310 14.91 -34.97 12.72
C ALA A 310 15.55 -33.92 13.66
N LYS A 311 16.88 -33.99 13.84
CA LYS A 311 17.63 -32.98 14.61
C LYS A 311 17.56 -31.60 13.95
N THR A 312 17.52 -31.53 12.63
CA THR A 312 17.40 -30.27 11.88
C THR A 312 16.02 -29.65 12.07
N PHE A 313 14.95 -30.45 12.01
CA PHE A 313 13.59 -30.00 12.32
C PHE A 313 13.48 -29.46 13.75
N LEU A 314 14.06 -30.17 14.72
CA LEU A 314 14.07 -29.77 16.13
C LEU A 314 14.85 -28.48 16.42
N LEU A 315 15.61 -27.93 15.45
CA LEU A 315 16.15 -26.58 15.59
C LEU A 315 15.06 -25.51 15.53
N PHE A 316 13.99 -25.76 14.76
CA PHE A 316 12.83 -24.87 14.66
C PHE A 316 11.85 -25.13 15.81
N PHE A 317 11.55 -26.40 16.08
CA PHE A 317 10.57 -26.79 17.10
C PHE A 317 11.20 -27.74 18.15
N PRO A 318 12.01 -27.23 19.10
CA PRO A 318 12.72 -28.07 20.07
C PRO A 318 11.80 -28.95 20.94
N ASN A 319 10.57 -28.49 21.17
CA ASN A 319 9.60 -29.14 22.05
C ASN A 319 8.59 -30.01 21.28
N ASP A 320 8.80 -30.28 19.98
CA ASP A 320 7.90 -31.13 19.21
C ASP A 320 7.95 -32.59 19.71
N GLU A 321 6.86 -33.06 20.32
CA GLU A 321 6.82 -34.37 20.97
C GLU A 321 6.98 -35.52 19.97
N VAL A 322 6.35 -35.41 18.79
CA VAL A 322 6.35 -36.46 17.77
C VAL A 322 7.74 -36.63 17.18
N MET A 323 8.41 -35.54 16.84
CA MET A 323 9.76 -35.58 16.29
C MET A 323 10.78 -36.05 17.32
N ASN A 324 10.63 -35.70 18.60
CA ASN A 324 11.47 -36.22 19.68
C ASN A 324 11.32 -37.75 19.84
N GLN A 325 10.10 -38.27 19.73
CA GLN A 325 9.84 -39.72 19.74
C GLN A 325 10.47 -40.42 18.53
N ASN A 326 10.29 -39.85 17.33
CA ASN A 326 10.91 -40.37 16.10
C ASN A 326 12.44 -40.40 16.22
N LEU A 327 13.04 -39.32 16.70
CA LEU A 327 14.48 -39.23 16.93
C LEU A 327 14.97 -40.30 17.92
N ALA A 328 14.26 -40.51 19.03
CA ALA A 328 14.59 -41.53 20.01
C ALA A 328 14.53 -42.93 19.40
N TYR A 329 13.51 -43.20 18.59
CA TYR A 329 13.38 -44.46 17.87
C TYR A 329 14.53 -44.68 16.88
N TYR A 330 14.82 -43.71 16.01
CA TYR A 330 15.93 -43.83 15.06
C TYR A 330 17.29 -43.99 15.76
N ALA A 331 17.51 -43.27 16.86
CA ALA A 331 18.72 -43.38 17.66
C ALA A 331 18.87 -44.76 18.31
N ALA A 332 17.78 -45.36 18.79
CA ALA A 332 17.80 -46.71 19.35
C ALA A 332 18.14 -47.76 18.29
N VAL A 333 17.61 -47.62 17.06
CA VAL A 333 17.87 -48.54 15.96
C VAL A 333 19.32 -48.45 15.45
N LEU A 334 19.86 -47.23 15.30
CA LEU A 334 21.24 -47.02 14.85
C LEU A 334 22.28 -47.31 15.95
N GLY A 335 21.89 -47.11 17.22
CA GLY A 335 22.75 -47.13 18.39
C GLY A 335 23.05 -45.72 18.90
N GLU A 336 22.79 -45.49 20.19
CA GLU A 336 22.82 -44.14 20.79
C GLU A 336 24.15 -43.41 20.65
N ASP A 337 25.27 -44.12 20.74
CA ASP A 337 26.60 -43.49 20.65
C ASP A 337 26.90 -42.98 19.24
N HIS A 338 26.46 -43.71 18.20
CA HIS A 338 26.54 -43.24 16.82
C HIS A 338 25.57 -42.08 16.58
N ALA A 339 24.35 -42.18 17.10
CA ALA A 339 23.33 -41.13 16.96
C ALA A 339 23.77 -39.79 17.58
N LYS A 340 24.53 -39.80 18.69
CA LYS A 340 25.08 -38.60 19.34
C LYS A 340 26.08 -37.85 18.45
N LEU A 341 26.82 -38.55 17.59
CA LEU A 341 27.81 -37.94 16.69
C LEU A 341 27.17 -37.21 15.50
N ILE A 342 25.90 -37.49 15.20
CA ILE A 342 25.16 -36.88 14.09
C ILE A 342 24.60 -35.54 14.56
N GLY A 343 25.04 -34.44 13.93
CA GLY A 343 24.49 -33.10 14.15
C GLY A 343 23.31 -32.80 13.23
N PRO A 344 22.59 -31.68 13.46
CA PRO A 344 21.70 -31.11 12.46
C PRO A 344 22.50 -30.53 11.28
N ARG A 345 21.83 -30.24 10.17
CA ARG A 345 22.46 -29.65 8.98
C ARG A 345 23.03 -28.26 9.29
N GLU A 346 24.31 -28.06 8.96
CA GLU A 346 25.05 -26.85 9.31
C GLU A 346 24.54 -25.58 8.60
N ASN A 347 24.05 -25.70 7.36
CA ASN A 347 23.45 -24.57 6.64
C ASN A 347 22.16 -24.08 7.30
N VAL A 348 21.33 -24.98 7.84
CA VAL A 348 20.10 -24.62 8.56
C VAL A 348 20.42 -23.98 9.91
N LYS A 349 21.44 -24.47 10.61
CA LYS A 349 21.91 -23.85 11.85
C LYS A 349 22.33 -22.39 11.63
N LYS A 350 23.07 -22.11 10.55
CA LYS A 350 23.45 -20.75 10.16
C LYS A 350 22.25 -19.90 9.76
N TYR A 351 21.29 -20.49 9.03
CA TYR A 351 20.03 -19.82 8.65
C TYR A 351 19.26 -19.34 9.90
N ILE A 352 19.07 -20.21 10.88
CA ILE A 352 18.34 -19.88 12.12
C ILE A 352 19.10 -18.81 12.91
N GLN A 353 20.41 -18.97 13.10
CA GLN A 353 21.22 -17.96 13.81
C GLN A 353 21.10 -16.57 13.18
N ARG A 354 21.15 -16.50 11.85
CA ARG A 354 20.93 -15.25 11.10
C ARG A 354 19.53 -14.70 11.29
N SER A 355 18.49 -15.52 11.07
CA SER A 355 17.09 -15.09 11.17
C SER A 355 16.73 -14.60 12.57
N LEU A 356 17.19 -15.28 13.63
CA LEU A 356 16.94 -14.84 15.00
C LEU A 356 17.58 -13.48 15.31
N LEU A 357 18.81 -13.24 14.84
CA LEU A 357 19.46 -11.94 15.02
C LEU A 357 18.75 -10.82 14.23
N GLU A 358 18.30 -11.11 13.01
CA GLU A 358 17.55 -10.16 12.19
C GLU A 358 16.20 -9.81 12.84
N LYS A 359 15.50 -10.80 13.40
CA LYS A 359 14.25 -10.61 14.15
C LYS A 359 14.47 -9.83 15.44
N GLU A 360 15.55 -10.08 16.17
CA GLU A 360 15.92 -9.31 17.36
C GLU A 360 16.04 -7.81 17.03
N LEU A 361 16.71 -7.48 15.91
CA LEU A 361 16.83 -6.10 15.43
C LEU A 361 15.48 -5.49 15.00
N LEU A 362 14.64 -6.27 14.32
CA LEU A 362 13.32 -5.81 13.88
C LEU A 362 12.36 -5.58 15.05
N PHE A 363 12.34 -6.48 16.03
CA PHE A 363 11.54 -6.28 17.24
C PHE A 363 12.08 -5.13 18.10
N PHE A 364 13.40 -4.94 18.16
CA PHE A 364 13.98 -3.76 18.78
C PHE A 364 13.50 -2.48 18.09
N ALA A 365 13.50 -2.44 16.75
CA ALA A 365 13.01 -1.30 16.00
C ALA A 365 11.52 -1.04 16.24
N TYR A 366 10.71 -2.11 16.35
CA TYR A 366 9.30 -1.98 16.70
C TYR A 366 9.10 -1.44 18.11
N ASP A 367 9.86 -1.92 19.09
CA ASP A 367 9.71 -1.47 20.48
C ASP A 367 10.15 -0.01 20.66
N VAL A 368 11.29 0.37 20.06
CA VAL A 368 11.91 1.68 20.28
C VAL A 368 11.39 2.77 19.35
N PHE A 369 11.25 2.44 18.06
CA PHE A 369 10.87 3.41 17.02
C PHE A 369 9.42 3.27 16.55
N GLY A 370 8.70 2.24 17.02
CA GLY A 370 7.31 2.02 16.64
C GLY A 370 7.12 1.51 15.20
N ILE A 371 8.19 1.09 14.52
CA ILE A 371 8.13 0.55 13.15
C ILE A 371 7.55 -0.88 13.23
N PRO A 372 6.33 -1.13 12.72
CA PRO A 372 5.68 -2.41 12.91
C PRO A 372 6.43 -3.54 12.19
N PHE A 373 6.61 -4.66 12.88
CA PHE A 373 7.14 -5.89 12.31
C PHE A 373 6.16 -7.04 12.61
N VAL A 374 5.79 -7.76 11.56
CA VAL A 374 4.98 -8.99 11.64
C VAL A 374 5.91 -10.15 11.35
N ASP A 375 6.15 -10.98 12.37
CA ASP A 375 7.00 -12.16 12.21
C ASP A 375 6.31 -13.19 11.32
N PRO A 376 6.91 -13.59 10.18
CA PRO A 376 6.33 -14.58 9.29
C PRO A 376 6.45 -16.01 9.82
N ASP A 377 7.30 -16.25 10.82
CA ASP A 377 7.60 -17.59 11.32
C ASP A 377 6.94 -17.90 12.66
N THR A 378 6.43 -19.12 12.79
CA THR A 378 5.80 -19.61 14.04
C THR A 378 6.81 -20.10 15.08
N TRP A 379 8.04 -20.40 14.65
CA TRP A 379 9.09 -21.04 15.45
C TRP A 379 9.99 -20.05 16.20
N THR A 380 9.77 -18.73 16.06
CA THR A 380 10.58 -17.72 16.76
C THR A 380 10.46 -17.88 18.28
N PRO A 381 11.58 -18.07 19.01
CA PRO A 381 11.56 -18.17 20.46
C PRO A 381 11.00 -16.91 21.11
N VAL A 382 10.14 -17.11 22.12
CA VAL A 382 9.39 -16.03 22.78
C VAL A 382 10.32 -15.00 23.44
N ASP A 383 11.52 -15.41 23.85
CA ASP A 383 12.55 -14.56 24.47
C ASP A 383 13.21 -13.56 23.51
N ILE A 384 13.14 -13.79 22.20
CA ILE A 384 13.60 -12.84 21.18
C ILE A 384 12.69 -11.60 21.12
N ILE A 385 11.41 -11.75 21.49
CA ILE A 385 10.44 -10.66 21.51
C ILE A 385 10.58 -9.86 22.83
N PRO A 386 10.86 -8.54 22.78
CA PRO A 386 10.95 -7.68 23.95
C PRO A 386 9.73 -7.80 24.87
N LYS A 387 9.96 -7.85 26.18
CA LYS A 387 8.88 -8.04 27.19
C LYS A 387 7.72 -7.05 27.00
N ARG A 388 8.04 -5.78 26.76
CA ARG A 388 7.07 -4.70 26.57
C ARG A 388 6.18 -4.96 25.35
N LEU A 389 6.76 -5.42 24.24
CA LEU A 389 6.00 -5.80 23.06
C LEU A 389 5.14 -7.05 23.30
N ARG A 390 5.64 -8.06 24.03
CA ARG A 390 4.83 -9.24 24.36
C ARG A 390 3.61 -8.89 25.19
N GLU A 391 3.77 -8.02 26.18
CA GLU A 391 2.67 -7.52 27.01
C GLU A 391 1.68 -6.69 26.17
N LYS A 392 2.19 -5.81 25.31
CA LYS A 392 1.37 -5.03 24.37
C LYS A 392 0.55 -5.93 23.44
N GLN A 393 1.20 -6.88 22.76
CA GLN A 393 0.55 -7.84 21.86
C GLN A 393 -0.47 -8.72 22.60
N LYS A 394 -0.20 -9.10 23.85
CA LYS A 394 -1.15 -9.84 24.68
C LYS A 394 -2.41 -9.00 24.95
N VAL A 395 -2.25 -7.75 25.37
CA VAL A 395 -3.38 -6.83 25.60
C VAL A 395 -4.16 -6.58 24.31
N GLU A 396 -3.48 -6.39 23.18
CA GLU A 396 -4.11 -6.22 21.87
C GLU A 396 -4.89 -7.47 21.46
N ARG A 397 -4.33 -8.67 21.65
CA ARG A 397 -5.00 -9.95 21.36
C ARG A 397 -6.21 -10.18 22.26
N GLU A 398 -6.11 -9.89 23.56
CA GLU A 398 -7.23 -9.97 24.50
C GLU A 398 -8.34 -8.97 24.14
N THR A 399 -7.95 -7.76 23.75
CA THR A 399 -8.88 -6.72 23.27
C THR A 399 -9.56 -7.15 21.97
N ALA A 400 -8.81 -7.69 21.01
CA ALA A 400 -9.36 -8.20 19.75
C ALA A 400 -10.28 -9.41 19.97
N ALA A 401 -9.94 -10.31 20.90
CA ALA A 401 -10.80 -11.42 21.27
C ALA A 401 -12.11 -10.94 21.91
N ARG A 402 -12.04 -9.95 22.82
CA ARG A 402 -13.23 -9.33 23.41
C ARG A 402 -14.10 -8.65 22.34
N ILE A 403 -13.50 -7.89 21.43
CA ILE A 403 -14.21 -7.26 20.31
C ILE A 403 -14.85 -8.34 19.42
N THR A 404 -14.15 -9.43 19.13
CA THR A 404 -14.68 -10.53 18.31
C THR A 404 -15.85 -11.23 19.00
N GLU A 405 -15.77 -11.43 20.32
CA GLU A 405 -16.86 -11.98 21.12
C GLU A 405 -18.06 -11.02 21.18
N GLU A 406 -17.83 -9.73 21.39
CA GLU A 406 -18.87 -8.69 21.33
C GLU A 406 -19.53 -8.65 19.95
N ILE A 407 -18.76 -8.71 18.86
CA ILE A 407 -19.29 -8.83 17.49
C ILE A 407 -20.08 -10.13 17.32
N GLY A 408 -19.58 -11.26 17.82
CA GLY A 408 -20.28 -12.54 17.73
C GLY A 408 -21.60 -12.56 18.51
N ASN A 409 -21.63 -11.93 19.68
CA ASN A 409 -22.84 -11.75 20.48
C ASN A 409 -23.81 -10.79 19.80
N LEU A 410 -23.32 -9.67 19.27
CA LEU A 410 -24.09 -8.72 18.49
C LEU A 410 -24.64 -9.37 17.22
N MET A 411 -23.88 -10.23 16.54
CA MET A 411 -24.35 -10.98 15.37
C MET A 411 -25.49 -11.93 15.72
N LYS A 412 -25.41 -12.62 16.86
CA LYS A 412 -26.53 -13.47 17.35
C LYS A 412 -27.74 -12.65 17.77
N GLU A 413 -27.52 -11.48 18.38
CA GLU A 413 -28.59 -10.53 18.70
C GLU A 413 -29.24 -9.99 17.41
N ILE A 414 -28.45 -9.65 16.40
CA ILE A 414 -28.94 -9.27 15.07
C ILE A 414 -29.68 -10.44 14.42
N GLU A 415 -29.19 -11.68 14.49
CA GLU A 415 -29.85 -12.85 13.92
C GLU A 415 -31.21 -13.12 14.59
N THR A 416 -31.28 -13.01 15.92
CA THR A 416 -32.54 -13.12 16.66
C THR A 416 -33.50 -11.95 16.37
N LEU A 417 -33.00 -10.71 16.28
CA LEU A 417 -33.78 -9.55 15.87
C LEU A 417 -34.23 -9.64 14.40
N VAL A 418 -33.41 -10.22 13.52
CA VAL A 418 -33.75 -10.48 12.11
C VAL A 418 -34.78 -11.60 12.00
N ASP A 419 -34.72 -12.63 12.83
CA ASP A 419 -35.74 -13.68 12.88
C ASP A 419 -37.07 -13.19 13.47
N GLU A 420 -37.03 -12.34 14.50
CA GLU A 420 -38.20 -11.66 15.06
C GLU A 420 -38.78 -10.65 14.05
N LYS A 421 -37.93 -9.88 13.39
CA LYS A 421 -38.32 -8.93 12.35
C LYS A 421 -38.74 -9.63 11.06
N ASN A 422 -38.27 -10.82 10.73
CA ASN A 422 -38.75 -11.64 9.60
C ASN A 422 -40.14 -12.23 9.86
N LYS A 423 -40.53 -12.40 11.13
CA LYS A 423 -41.92 -12.68 11.53
C LYS A 423 -42.82 -11.45 11.48
N GLU A 424 -42.28 -10.24 11.65
CA GLU A 424 -43.00 -8.97 11.48
C GLU A 424 -42.92 -8.36 10.05
N SER A 425 -41.96 -8.77 9.21
CA SER A 425 -41.64 -8.10 7.93
C SER A 425 -42.43 -8.60 6.72
N LEU A 426 -43.30 -9.60 6.90
CA LEU A 426 -44.30 -9.94 5.89
C LEU A 426 -45.39 -8.87 5.74
N GLU A 427 -45.36 -7.78 6.52
CA GLU A 427 -46.35 -6.70 6.49
C GLU A 427 -45.78 -5.27 6.47
N THR A 428 -44.47 -5.03 6.27
CA THR A 428 -43.95 -3.63 6.12
C THR A 428 -42.78 -3.48 5.15
N SER A 429 -43.06 -3.52 3.84
CA SER A 429 -42.18 -2.92 2.81
C SER A 429 -42.41 -1.40 2.73
N LYS A 430 -41.74 -0.61 3.59
CA LYS A 430 -41.78 0.87 3.57
C LYS A 430 -40.49 1.40 4.23
N THR A 431 -39.67 2.32 3.75
CA THR A 431 -39.65 3.29 2.63
C THR A 431 -38.25 3.90 2.67
N ILE A 432 -37.59 4.14 1.54
CA ILE A 432 -36.34 4.95 1.48
C ILE A 432 -36.62 6.31 2.15
N ARG A 433 -35.86 6.68 3.19
CA ARG A 433 -36.08 7.90 3.99
C ARG A 433 -35.24 9.04 3.44
N GLU A 434 -35.87 10.02 2.81
CA GLU A 434 -35.22 11.24 2.31
C GLU A 434 -35.93 12.50 2.82
N GLY A 435 -35.30 13.67 2.66
CA GLY A 435 -35.89 14.96 2.99
C GLY A 435 -35.81 15.30 4.48
N GLY A 436 -34.67 15.06 5.11
CA GLY A 436 -34.37 15.65 6.42
C GLY A 436 -34.11 17.17 6.36
N PRO A 437 -33.95 17.83 7.51
CA PRO A 437 -33.82 19.28 7.59
C PRO A 437 -32.49 19.76 6.99
N LEU A 438 -32.52 20.92 6.31
CA LEU A 438 -31.30 21.59 5.87
C LEU A 438 -30.74 22.37 7.06
N LEU A 439 -29.53 22.02 7.50
CA LEU A 439 -28.97 22.46 8.80
C LEU A 439 -28.50 23.92 8.86
N TYR A 440 -28.43 24.61 7.72
CA TYR A 440 -27.85 25.94 7.60
C TYR A 440 -28.76 26.89 6.85
N ASP A 441 -28.86 28.11 7.35
CA ASP A 441 -29.57 29.20 6.67
C ASP A 441 -28.92 29.52 5.31
N GLY A 442 -29.75 29.78 4.30
CA GLY A 442 -29.31 30.08 2.94
C GLY A 442 -29.14 28.86 2.03
N ILE A 443 -29.12 27.63 2.58
CA ILE A 443 -29.18 26.42 1.76
C ILE A 443 -30.63 26.14 1.38
N SER A 444 -30.87 25.90 0.09
CA SER A 444 -32.20 25.54 -0.43
C SER A 444 -32.13 24.29 -1.30
N MET A 445 -33.18 23.47 -1.24
CA MET A 445 -33.32 22.31 -2.12
C MET A 445 -33.89 22.76 -3.47
N ASN A 446 -33.12 22.52 -4.54
CA ASN A 446 -33.53 22.85 -5.90
C ASN A 446 -34.26 21.66 -6.55
N LEU A 447 -33.63 20.48 -6.54
CA LEU A 447 -34.21 19.25 -7.11
C LEU A 447 -34.11 18.11 -6.10
N ASN A 448 -35.21 17.37 -5.92
CA ASN A 448 -35.23 16.13 -5.15
C ASN A 448 -35.16 14.90 -6.06
N SER A 449 -35.08 13.70 -5.47
CA SER A 449 -34.99 12.43 -6.21
C SER A 449 -36.09 12.24 -7.26
N ARG A 450 -37.33 12.68 -6.95
CA ARG A 450 -38.46 12.59 -7.89
C ARG A 450 -38.26 13.50 -9.09
N SER A 451 -37.85 14.74 -8.86
CA SER A 451 -37.55 15.70 -9.93
C SER A 451 -36.34 15.28 -10.77
N LEU A 452 -35.44 14.49 -10.19
CA LEU A 452 -34.27 13.92 -10.86
C LEU A 452 -34.55 12.55 -11.49
N ASN A 453 -35.79 12.05 -11.52
CA ASN A 453 -36.14 10.72 -12.06
C ASN A 453 -35.31 9.56 -11.47
N GLY A 454 -35.07 9.54 -10.15
CA GLY A 454 -34.37 8.43 -9.50
C GLY A 454 -34.63 8.36 -8.00
N SER A 455 -33.71 7.74 -7.27
CA SER A 455 -33.75 7.59 -5.81
C SER A 455 -32.42 8.00 -5.17
N GLN A 456 -32.49 8.42 -3.91
CA GLN A 456 -31.34 8.77 -3.10
C GLN A 456 -30.43 9.80 -3.78
N ARG A 457 -31.01 10.83 -4.40
CA ARG A 457 -30.25 11.92 -5.04
C ARG A 457 -30.91 13.29 -4.89
N VAL A 458 -30.11 14.34 -4.76
CA VAL A 458 -30.57 15.70 -4.49
C VAL A 458 -29.65 16.75 -5.13
N VAL A 459 -30.23 17.87 -5.54
CA VAL A 459 -29.51 19.09 -5.89
C VAL A 459 -29.89 20.19 -4.90
N LEU A 460 -28.88 20.75 -4.25
CA LEU A 460 -28.99 21.80 -3.24
C LEU A 460 -28.17 23.01 -3.68
N ASP A 461 -28.67 24.21 -3.43
CA ASP A 461 -27.98 25.47 -3.76
C ASP A 461 -27.70 26.28 -2.48
N GLY A 462 -26.70 27.16 -2.53
CA GLY A 462 -26.38 28.10 -1.44
C GLY A 462 -25.33 27.62 -0.43
N PHE A 463 -24.49 26.66 -0.79
CA PHE A 463 -23.41 26.19 0.11
C PHE A 463 -22.29 27.20 0.29
N LEU A 464 -22.00 27.97 -0.77
CA LEU A 464 -20.95 28.98 -0.84
C LEU A 464 -21.50 30.26 -1.47
N SER A 465 -21.01 31.39 -1.01
CA SER A 465 -21.18 32.68 -1.68
C SER A 465 -20.27 32.79 -2.91
N GLU A 466 -20.61 33.72 -3.80
CA GLU A 466 -19.83 34.06 -4.99
C GLU A 466 -18.36 34.40 -4.68
N ASP A 467 -18.09 35.09 -3.57
CA ASP A 467 -16.73 35.41 -3.14
C ASP A 467 -15.98 34.18 -2.64
N GLU A 468 -16.64 33.28 -1.90
CA GLU A 468 -16.05 32.03 -1.43
C GLU A 468 -15.72 31.08 -2.59
N CYS A 469 -16.61 30.97 -3.58
CA CYS A 469 -16.35 30.24 -4.81
C CYS A 469 -15.11 30.76 -5.55
N ARG A 470 -15.00 32.07 -5.74
CA ARG A 470 -13.83 32.70 -6.35
C ARG A 470 -12.56 32.44 -5.54
N GLU A 471 -12.66 32.45 -4.22
CA GLU A 471 -11.52 32.20 -3.35
C GLU A 471 -11.03 30.75 -3.42
N LEU A 472 -11.94 29.77 -3.47
CA LEU A 472 -11.58 28.36 -3.67
C LEU A 472 -11.02 28.09 -5.07
N GLN A 473 -11.51 28.76 -6.11
CA GLN A 473 -10.90 28.69 -7.44
C GLN A 473 -9.46 29.23 -7.45
N ARG A 474 -9.21 30.37 -6.78
CA ARG A 474 -7.85 30.92 -6.63
C ARG A 474 -6.93 29.98 -5.86
N LEU A 475 -7.43 29.40 -4.76
CA LEU A 475 -6.72 28.40 -3.99
C LEU A 475 -6.31 27.23 -4.89
N SER A 476 -7.25 26.69 -5.68
CA SER A 476 -6.97 25.62 -6.64
C SER A 476 -5.88 26.02 -7.63
N ASN A 477 -6.00 27.16 -8.29
CA ASN A 477 -5.02 27.60 -9.28
C ASN A 477 -3.62 27.85 -8.69
N ALA A 478 -3.50 28.12 -7.39
CA ALA A 478 -2.23 28.29 -6.70
C ALA A 478 -1.65 26.99 -6.11
N ALA A 479 -2.51 26.07 -5.66
CA ALA A 479 -2.10 24.88 -4.89
C ALA A 479 -2.18 23.56 -5.68
N ALA A 480 -2.97 23.53 -6.76
CA ALA A 480 -3.27 22.30 -7.46
C ALA A 480 -2.07 21.79 -8.27
N SER A 481 -1.86 20.49 -8.22
CA SER A 481 -0.87 19.81 -9.05
C SER A 481 -1.54 19.22 -10.28
N ALA A 482 -0.84 19.28 -11.42
CA ALA A 482 -1.33 18.67 -12.65
C ALA A 482 -1.31 17.14 -12.51
N GLY A 483 -2.44 16.48 -12.77
CA GLY A 483 -2.58 15.03 -12.59
C GLY A 483 -2.55 14.55 -11.13
N ASP A 484 -2.83 15.43 -10.16
CA ASP A 484 -3.01 15.07 -8.75
C ASP A 484 -4.11 14.00 -8.61
N GLY A 485 -3.83 12.94 -7.83
CA GLY A 485 -4.68 11.74 -7.75
C GLY A 485 -4.57 10.75 -8.92
N TYR A 486 -3.71 11.02 -9.92
CA TYR A 486 -3.50 10.16 -11.10
C TYR A 486 -2.01 9.99 -11.46
N GLY A 487 -1.12 9.96 -10.47
CA GLY A 487 0.32 9.73 -10.69
C GLY A 487 1.00 10.79 -11.59
N GLY A 488 0.46 12.02 -11.64
CA GLY A 488 0.96 13.08 -12.52
C GLY A 488 0.45 13.02 -13.96
N LYS A 489 -0.41 12.05 -14.31
CA LYS A 489 -1.08 12.00 -15.62
C LYS A 489 -2.04 13.18 -15.75
N THR A 490 -1.63 14.18 -16.52
CA THR A 490 -2.37 15.44 -16.66
C THR A 490 -3.67 15.32 -17.46
N SER A 491 -3.89 14.22 -18.20
CA SER A 491 -5.09 13.97 -19.00
C SER A 491 -5.60 12.53 -18.77
N PRO A 492 -6.13 12.22 -17.56
CA PRO A 492 -6.40 10.84 -17.16
C PRO A 492 -7.59 10.21 -17.86
N HIS A 493 -8.64 10.99 -18.13
CA HIS A 493 -9.91 10.54 -18.72
C HIS A 493 -10.03 10.81 -20.22
N THR A 494 -9.38 11.87 -20.70
CA THR A 494 -9.46 12.31 -22.09
C THR A 494 -8.24 13.15 -22.45
N PRO A 495 -7.65 13.00 -23.65
CA PRO A 495 -6.49 13.77 -24.09
C PRO A 495 -6.80 15.25 -24.41
N ASN A 496 -8.08 15.65 -24.32
CA ASN A 496 -8.59 16.97 -24.72
C ASN A 496 -8.75 17.93 -23.53
N GLU A 497 -8.54 17.46 -22.31
CA GLU A 497 -8.65 18.25 -21.08
C GLU A 497 -7.42 18.03 -20.19
N LYS A 498 -7.05 19.05 -19.42
CA LYS A 498 -6.04 18.95 -18.36
C LYS A 498 -6.71 18.89 -16.99
N PHE A 499 -6.24 17.97 -16.17
CA PHE A 499 -6.71 17.71 -14.81
C PHE A 499 -5.75 18.32 -13.80
N TYR A 500 -6.29 19.08 -12.85
CA TYR A 500 -5.57 19.68 -11.74
C TYR A 500 -6.32 19.37 -10.44
N GLY A 501 -5.58 19.09 -9.37
CA GLY A 501 -6.19 18.69 -8.12
C GLY A 501 -5.42 19.09 -6.87
N VAL A 502 -6.15 19.27 -5.77
CA VAL A 502 -5.59 19.53 -4.43
C VAL A 502 -6.48 18.92 -3.33
N THR A 503 -5.86 18.16 -2.42
CA THR A 503 -6.53 17.60 -1.23
C THR A 503 -6.65 18.64 -0.12
N VAL A 504 -7.57 18.39 0.83
CA VAL A 504 -7.82 19.31 1.96
C VAL A 504 -6.55 19.49 2.81
N TYR A 505 -5.87 18.39 3.14
CA TYR A 505 -4.65 18.42 3.95
C TYR A 505 -3.54 19.21 3.25
N LYS A 506 -3.31 18.96 1.95
CA LYS A 506 -2.32 19.70 1.16
C LYS A 506 -2.60 21.20 1.15
N ALA A 507 -3.85 21.62 0.97
CA ALA A 507 -4.22 23.03 1.02
C ALA A 507 -3.92 23.66 2.39
N LEU A 508 -4.25 22.98 3.49
CA LEU A 508 -3.96 23.45 4.85
C LEU A 508 -2.46 23.55 5.12
N LYS A 509 -1.68 22.57 4.68
CA LYS A 509 -0.22 22.58 4.80
C LYS A 509 0.41 23.74 4.03
N LEU A 510 0.01 23.96 2.78
CA LEU A 510 0.44 25.12 2.01
C LEU A 510 0.02 26.46 2.67
N GLY A 511 -1.12 26.47 3.37
CA GLY A 511 -1.57 27.59 4.18
C GLY A 511 -0.65 27.86 5.37
N GLN A 512 -0.26 26.81 6.10
CA GLN A 512 0.70 26.87 7.21
C GLN A 512 2.08 27.38 6.75
N GLU A 513 2.53 26.95 5.57
CA GLU A 513 3.77 27.39 4.91
C GLU A 513 3.67 28.80 4.29
N ARG A 514 2.50 29.45 4.40
CA ARG A 514 2.21 30.78 3.82
C ARG A 514 2.36 30.84 2.28
N LYS A 515 2.28 29.69 1.60
CA LYS A 515 2.27 29.60 0.13
C LYS A 515 0.89 29.93 -0.46
N VAL A 516 -0.17 29.67 0.31
CA VAL A 516 -1.53 30.12 0.02
C VAL A 516 -2.13 30.79 1.26
N PRO A 517 -3.17 31.63 1.14
CA PRO A 517 -3.79 32.22 2.32
C PRO A 517 -4.46 31.14 3.18
N MET A 518 -4.11 31.09 4.47
CA MET A 518 -4.66 30.11 5.42
C MET A 518 -6.19 30.17 5.49
N LYS A 519 -6.78 31.37 5.35
CA LYS A 519 -8.23 31.57 5.31
C LYS A 519 -8.89 30.79 4.15
N SER A 520 -8.24 30.71 3.00
CA SER A 520 -8.75 30.00 1.82
C SER A 520 -8.67 28.49 2.03
N ALA A 521 -7.60 28.00 2.65
CA ALA A 521 -7.47 26.59 3.02
C ALA A 521 -8.50 26.16 4.10
N LEU A 522 -8.76 27.04 5.08
CA LEU A 522 -9.83 26.83 6.07
C LEU A 522 -11.22 26.85 5.45
N LEU A 523 -11.48 27.75 4.51
CA LEU A 523 -12.72 27.78 3.75
C LEU A 523 -12.94 26.44 3.03
N TYR A 524 -11.89 25.87 2.42
CA TYR A 524 -11.98 24.57 1.77
C TYR A 524 -12.32 23.46 2.77
N TYR A 525 -11.58 23.37 3.89
CA TYR A 525 -11.87 22.42 4.96
C TYR A 525 -13.32 22.54 5.49
N ASN A 526 -13.75 23.75 5.81
CA ASN A 526 -15.10 24.00 6.35
C ASN A 526 -16.20 23.70 5.33
N ALA A 527 -15.99 24.01 4.06
CA ALA A 527 -16.95 23.73 3.00
C ALA A 527 -17.23 22.23 2.87
N THR A 528 -16.18 21.40 2.93
CA THR A 528 -16.34 19.92 2.87
C THR A 528 -17.12 19.36 4.06
N ASP A 529 -16.87 19.85 5.29
CA ASP A 529 -17.61 19.41 6.47
C ASP A 529 -19.07 19.89 6.44
N LYS A 530 -19.32 21.11 5.95
CA LYS A 530 -20.67 21.65 5.75
C LYS A 530 -21.47 20.77 4.78
N VAL A 531 -20.87 20.31 3.68
CA VAL A 531 -21.50 19.36 2.74
C VAL A 531 -21.84 18.05 3.45
N ARG A 532 -20.86 17.43 4.13
CA ARG A 532 -21.05 16.16 4.85
C ARG A 532 -22.27 16.19 5.78
N ARG A 533 -22.35 17.20 6.66
CA ARG A 533 -23.45 17.33 7.64
C ARG A 533 -24.82 17.50 6.98
N VAL A 534 -24.90 18.24 5.87
CA VAL A 534 -26.17 18.42 5.15
C VAL A 534 -26.60 17.14 4.43
N ILE A 535 -25.65 16.39 3.85
CA ILE A 535 -25.93 15.09 3.22
C ILE A 535 -26.41 14.07 4.26
N GLU A 536 -25.74 13.98 5.42
CA GLU A 536 -26.18 13.16 6.57
C GLU A 536 -27.62 13.48 6.98
N SER A 537 -27.92 14.77 7.14
CA SER A 537 -29.25 15.21 7.54
C SER A 537 -30.30 14.93 6.47
N TYR A 538 -30.03 15.28 5.20
CA TYR A 538 -31.00 15.15 4.11
C TYR A 538 -31.42 13.69 3.88
N PHE A 539 -30.44 12.76 3.85
CA PHE A 539 -30.69 11.33 3.72
C PHE A 539 -31.07 10.65 5.04
N ARG A 540 -31.19 11.42 6.13
CA ARG A 540 -31.62 10.95 7.47
C ARG A 540 -30.83 9.72 7.92
N LEU A 541 -29.50 9.80 7.79
CA LEU A 541 -28.62 8.70 8.10
C LEU A 541 -28.55 8.50 9.62
N ASP A 542 -28.65 7.24 10.05
CA ASP A 542 -28.55 6.88 11.47
C ASP A 542 -27.09 6.89 11.96
N ASN A 543 -26.12 6.78 11.04
CA ASN A 543 -24.69 6.79 11.31
C ASN A 543 -24.01 8.01 10.64
N PRO A 544 -22.94 8.57 11.23
CA PRO A 544 -22.18 9.64 10.58
C PRO A 544 -21.46 9.11 9.34
N LEU A 545 -21.30 10.01 8.36
CA LEU A 545 -20.46 9.79 7.19
C LEU A 545 -19.01 10.08 7.55
N TYR A 546 -18.12 9.16 7.19
CA TYR A 546 -16.68 9.37 7.18
C TYR A 546 -16.25 9.72 5.77
N PHE A 547 -15.25 10.58 5.61
CA PHE A 547 -14.70 10.89 4.29
C PHE A 547 -13.93 9.67 3.80
N SER A 548 -14.26 9.14 2.63
CA SER A 548 -13.41 8.15 1.95
C SER A 548 -12.34 8.84 1.12
N TYR A 549 -12.65 9.98 0.52
CA TYR A 549 -11.71 10.81 -0.24
C TYR A 549 -12.30 12.21 -0.49
N SER A 550 -11.48 13.25 -0.40
CA SER A 550 -11.89 14.66 -0.58
C SER A 550 -10.98 15.40 -1.54
N HIS A 551 -11.51 15.88 -2.68
CA HIS A 551 -10.67 16.40 -3.74
C HIS A 551 -11.26 17.64 -4.44
N LEU A 552 -10.57 18.78 -4.35
CA LEU A 552 -10.85 19.95 -5.16
C LEU A 552 -10.15 19.76 -6.49
N VAL A 553 -10.96 19.59 -7.53
CA VAL A 553 -10.53 19.29 -8.88
C VAL A 553 -10.95 20.40 -9.85
N CYS A 554 -10.03 20.75 -10.74
CA CYS A 554 -10.33 21.59 -11.90
C CYS A 554 -9.97 20.87 -13.20
N ARG A 555 -10.86 20.97 -14.19
CA ARG A 555 -10.66 20.46 -15.55
C ARG A 555 -10.63 21.61 -16.54
N THR A 556 -9.57 21.71 -17.31
CA THR A 556 -9.38 22.82 -18.27
C THR A 556 -9.36 22.28 -19.70
N SER A 557 -10.17 22.86 -20.58
CA SER A 557 -10.19 22.52 -22.01
C SER A 557 -8.85 22.85 -22.69
N ILE A 558 -8.39 22.02 -23.62
CA ILE A 558 -7.22 22.32 -24.48
C ILE A 558 -7.73 22.86 -25.82
N GLU A 559 -7.53 24.15 -26.09
CA GLU A 559 -8.13 24.88 -27.22
C GLU A 559 -7.98 24.16 -28.57
N ASP A 560 -6.78 23.64 -28.89
CA ASP A 560 -6.47 22.99 -30.18
C ASP A 560 -7.04 21.56 -30.33
N LYS A 561 -7.85 21.09 -29.38
CA LYS A 561 -8.32 19.68 -29.34
C LYS A 561 -9.83 19.53 -29.12
N GLN A 562 -10.62 20.55 -29.48
CA GLN A 562 -12.07 20.56 -29.22
C GLN A 562 -12.95 20.32 -30.45
N GLU A 563 -12.38 20.31 -31.66
CA GLU A 563 -13.12 20.16 -32.91
C GLU A 563 -13.72 18.73 -33.04
N ASP A 564 -15.01 18.63 -33.39
CA ASP A 564 -15.79 17.39 -33.60
C ASP A 564 -15.76 16.36 -32.45
N ARG A 565 -15.56 16.83 -31.22
CA ARG A 565 -15.45 16.00 -30.02
C ARG A 565 -16.78 15.31 -29.65
N GLN A 566 -16.75 13.98 -29.42
CA GLN A 566 -17.90 13.20 -28.94
C GLN A 566 -17.64 12.42 -27.64
N ASP A 567 -16.41 12.44 -27.12
CA ASP A 567 -16.09 11.81 -25.83
C ASP A 567 -16.58 12.66 -24.64
N LEU A 568 -16.63 12.02 -23.49
CA LEU A 568 -17.05 12.63 -22.23
C LEU A 568 -15.84 13.20 -21.48
N SER A 569 -16.07 14.19 -20.63
CA SER A 569 -15.05 14.61 -19.67
C SER A 569 -14.81 13.48 -18.68
N HIS A 570 -15.88 12.93 -18.09
CA HIS A 570 -15.83 11.74 -17.25
C HIS A 570 -16.79 10.69 -17.82
N PRO A 571 -16.32 9.48 -18.18
CA PRO A 571 -17.18 8.39 -18.60
C PRO A 571 -18.26 8.07 -17.57
N VAL A 572 -19.37 7.49 -18.04
CA VAL A 572 -20.44 7.02 -17.15
C VAL A 572 -19.90 5.89 -16.27
N HIS A 573 -20.10 6.02 -14.97
CA HIS A 573 -19.62 5.07 -13.97
C HIS A 573 -20.55 5.04 -12.75
N VAL A 574 -20.28 4.10 -11.84
CA VAL A 574 -20.87 4.03 -10.50
C VAL A 574 -19.74 4.06 -9.49
N ASP A 575 -19.92 4.79 -8.39
CA ASP A 575 -18.82 5.10 -7.46
C ASP A 575 -18.37 3.91 -6.61
N ASN A 576 -19.25 2.92 -6.38
CA ASN A 576 -18.96 1.78 -5.50
C ASN A 576 -19.03 0.39 -6.19
N CYS A 577 -19.19 0.33 -7.50
CA CYS A 577 -19.21 -0.94 -8.24
C CYS A 577 -18.76 -0.76 -9.70
N ILE A 578 -18.33 -1.87 -10.29
CA ILE A 578 -17.95 -1.94 -11.70
C ILE A 578 -19.23 -2.04 -12.53
N LEU A 579 -19.55 -0.97 -13.27
CA LEU A 579 -20.73 -0.93 -14.13
C LEU A 579 -20.48 -1.73 -15.42
N ASN A 580 -21.23 -2.81 -15.61
CA ASN A 580 -21.36 -3.48 -16.90
C ASN A 580 -22.68 -3.07 -17.56
N ALA A 581 -22.60 -2.04 -18.41
CA ALA A 581 -23.76 -1.46 -19.08
C ALA A 581 -24.44 -2.40 -20.09
N GLU A 582 -23.71 -3.39 -20.63
CA GLU A 582 -24.28 -4.37 -21.56
C GLU A 582 -25.07 -5.45 -20.82
N ALA A 583 -24.58 -5.87 -19.65
CA ALA A 583 -25.24 -6.84 -18.79
C ALA A 583 -26.29 -6.22 -17.86
N LEU A 584 -26.33 -4.88 -17.73
CA LEU A 584 -27.15 -4.13 -16.78
C LEU A 584 -26.91 -4.57 -15.32
N ILE A 585 -25.64 -4.82 -14.98
CA ILE A 585 -25.23 -5.29 -13.65
C ILE A 585 -24.13 -4.36 -13.13
N CYS A 586 -24.17 -4.08 -11.82
CA CYS A 586 -23.11 -3.40 -11.11
C CYS A 586 -22.43 -4.34 -10.10
N VAL A 587 -21.18 -4.72 -10.37
CA VAL A 587 -20.47 -5.73 -9.57
C VAL A 587 -19.63 -5.05 -8.49
N LYS A 588 -19.90 -5.37 -7.22
CA LYS A 588 -19.12 -4.86 -6.07
C LYS A 588 -17.87 -5.69 -5.84
N GLU A 589 -16.83 -5.46 -6.62
CA GLU A 589 -15.53 -6.10 -6.48
C GLU A 589 -14.37 -5.14 -6.81
N HIS A 590 -13.16 -5.50 -6.40
CA HIS A 590 -11.96 -4.74 -6.74
C HIS A 590 -11.76 -4.72 -8.28
N PRO A 591 -11.45 -3.58 -8.92
CA PRO A 591 -10.91 -2.34 -8.35
C PRO A 591 -11.93 -1.30 -7.87
N ALA A 592 -13.23 -1.59 -7.83
CA ALA A 592 -14.21 -0.62 -7.34
C ALA A 592 -14.05 -0.37 -5.83
N TYR A 593 -14.32 0.87 -5.42
CA TYR A 593 -14.35 1.26 -4.01
C TYR A 593 -15.68 0.84 -3.37
N THR A 594 -15.85 -0.46 -3.13
CA THR A 594 -17.11 -1.09 -2.68
C THR A 594 -17.66 -0.59 -1.35
N PHE A 595 -16.82 0.11 -0.57
CA PHE A 595 -17.12 0.71 0.72
C PHE A 595 -17.66 2.16 0.64
N ARG A 596 -17.77 2.76 -0.56
CA ARG A 596 -18.41 4.07 -0.72
C ARG A 596 -19.93 3.93 -0.65
N ASP A 597 -20.55 4.73 0.20
CA ASP A 597 -21.99 4.71 0.45
C ASP A 597 -22.70 5.93 -0.14
N TYR A 598 -22.08 7.10 -0.02
CA TYR A 598 -22.61 8.37 -0.52
C TYR A 598 -21.52 9.21 -1.20
N SER A 599 -21.93 10.00 -2.18
CA SER A 599 -21.09 10.93 -2.92
C SER A 599 -21.71 12.32 -2.94
N ALA A 600 -20.88 13.35 -2.97
CA ALA A 600 -21.33 14.72 -3.19
C ALA A 600 -20.33 15.50 -4.06
N ILE A 601 -20.85 16.36 -4.92
CA ILE A 601 -20.04 17.27 -5.74
C ILE A 601 -20.51 18.69 -5.49
N LEU A 602 -19.62 19.53 -4.94
CA LEU A 602 -19.83 20.97 -4.75
C LEU A 602 -19.18 21.75 -5.90
N TYR A 603 -19.98 22.45 -6.69
CA TYR A 603 -19.52 23.23 -7.83
C TYR A 603 -19.07 24.64 -7.42
N LEU A 604 -18.00 25.12 -8.05
CA LEU A 604 -17.38 26.40 -7.72
C LEU A 604 -17.63 27.48 -8.77
N ASN A 605 -18.05 27.12 -9.98
CA ASN A 605 -18.13 28.05 -11.10
C ASN A 605 -19.06 27.58 -12.22
N GLU A 606 -19.37 28.50 -13.15
CA GLU A 606 -20.25 28.28 -14.32
C GLU A 606 -19.72 28.95 -15.61
N ASP A 607 -18.55 29.59 -15.55
CA ASP A 607 -17.88 30.29 -16.64
C ASP A 607 -17.09 29.34 -17.56
N PHE A 608 -17.76 28.27 -18.02
CA PHE A 608 -17.24 27.32 -19.00
C PHE A 608 -18.36 26.81 -19.93
N GLU A 609 -17.98 26.22 -21.07
CA GLU A 609 -18.91 25.61 -22.03
C GLU A 609 -18.85 24.07 -21.92
N GLY A 610 -20.02 23.42 -21.98
CA GLY A 610 -20.17 21.97 -21.77
C GLY A 610 -20.13 21.58 -20.29
N GLY A 611 -19.52 20.43 -19.95
CA GLY A 611 -19.20 20.07 -18.57
C GLY A 611 -20.38 19.74 -17.64
N ASN A 612 -21.60 19.58 -18.16
CA ASN A 612 -22.77 19.25 -17.36
C ASN A 612 -22.63 17.85 -16.74
N PHE A 613 -23.09 17.72 -15.50
CA PHE A 613 -23.20 16.43 -14.82
C PHE A 613 -24.54 15.81 -15.18
N TYR A 614 -24.59 14.50 -15.39
CA TYR A 614 -25.85 13.83 -15.69
C TYR A 614 -25.89 12.42 -15.10
N PHE A 615 -27.09 12.00 -14.73
CA PHE A 615 -27.39 10.64 -14.29
C PHE A 615 -27.90 9.83 -15.48
N THR A 616 -27.66 8.53 -15.45
CA THR A 616 -28.20 7.57 -16.44
C THR A 616 -28.88 6.40 -15.75
N GLU A 617 -29.59 5.60 -16.53
CA GLU A 617 -29.91 4.22 -16.15
C GLU A 617 -28.64 3.35 -16.18
N LEU A 618 -28.75 2.08 -15.76
CA LEU A 618 -27.65 1.10 -15.78
C LEU A 618 -27.10 0.83 -17.19
N ASP A 619 -27.84 1.17 -18.25
CA ASP A 619 -27.41 1.02 -19.64
C ASP A 619 -26.34 2.05 -20.08
N ALA A 620 -25.98 2.99 -19.20
CA ALA A 620 -25.05 4.09 -19.42
C ALA A 620 -25.40 5.01 -20.62
N LYS A 621 -26.62 4.94 -21.16
CA LYS A 621 -27.07 5.65 -22.37
C LYS A 621 -28.30 6.48 -22.11
N THR A 622 -29.26 5.95 -21.35
CA THR A 622 -30.52 6.60 -21.08
C THR A 622 -30.32 7.64 -19.98
N VAL A 623 -30.20 8.91 -20.38
CA VAL A 623 -30.05 10.04 -19.43
C VAL A 623 -31.35 10.24 -18.65
N THR A 624 -31.27 10.19 -17.33
CA THR A 624 -32.42 10.32 -16.43
C THR A 624 -32.59 11.75 -15.90
N ALA A 625 -31.48 12.44 -15.66
CA ALA A 625 -31.45 13.84 -15.26
C ALA A 625 -30.10 14.50 -15.61
N GLU A 626 -30.13 15.81 -15.84
CA GLU A 626 -28.94 16.63 -16.11
C GLU A 626 -28.90 17.79 -15.12
N VAL A 627 -27.71 18.08 -14.60
CA VAL A 627 -27.44 19.13 -13.62
C VAL A 627 -26.35 20.03 -14.16
N ARG A 628 -26.71 21.31 -14.35
CA ARG A 628 -25.76 22.35 -14.73
C ARG A 628 -24.97 22.81 -13.50
N PRO A 629 -23.63 22.79 -13.54
CA PRO A 629 -22.80 23.34 -12.47
C PRO A 629 -22.99 24.85 -12.32
N GLN A 630 -22.99 25.33 -11.07
CA GLN A 630 -22.98 26.75 -10.72
C GLN A 630 -22.34 26.93 -9.34
N CYS A 631 -21.90 28.15 -9.02
CA CYS A 631 -21.29 28.42 -7.71
C CYS A 631 -22.21 28.00 -6.56
N GLY A 632 -21.66 27.24 -5.61
CA GLY A 632 -22.35 26.87 -4.37
C GLY A 632 -23.43 25.81 -4.54
N ARG A 633 -23.56 25.19 -5.73
CA ARG A 633 -24.47 24.05 -5.97
C ARG A 633 -23.81 22.75 -5.55
N VAL A 634 -24.54 21.92 -4.83
CA VAL A 634 -24.18 20.56 -4.45
C VAL A 634 -25.10 19.57 -5.13
N VAL A 635 -24.52 18.53 -5.73
CA VAL A 635 -25.22 17.32 -6.14
C VAL A 635 -24.83 16.22 -5.16
N GLY A 636 -25.77 15.71 -4.39
CA GLY A 636 -25.54 14.64 -3.40
C GLY A 636 -26.34 13.40 -3.78
N PHE A 637 -25.73 12.22 -3.70
CA PHE A 637 -26.38 10.96 -4.07
C PHE A 637 -25.75 9.76 -3.38
N SER A 638 -26.47 8.64 -3.28
CA SER A 638 -25.88 7.36 -2.87
C SER A 638 -24.97 6.80 -3.96
N SER A 639 -23.83 6.21 -3.58
CA SER A 639 -22.76 5.79 -4.50
C SER A 639 -23.06 4.49 -5.27
N GLY A 640 -24.25 3.91 -5.09
CA GLY A 640 -24.66 2.60 -5.58
C GLY A 640 -25.19 2.55 -7.01
N GLU A 641 -25.63 1.35 -7.40
CA GLU A 641 -26.14 1.03 -8.74
C GLU A 641 -27.36 1.85 -9.18
N GLU A 642 -28.05 2.50 -8.23
CA GLU A 642 -29.18 3.39 -8.49
C GLU A 642 -28.79 4.77 -9.06
N ASN A 643 -27.51 5.16 -8.99
CA ASN A 643 -27.01 6.45 -9.46
C ASN A 643 -25.80 6.36 -10.41
N PRO A 644 -25.87 5.64 -11.55
CA PRO A 644 -24.88 5.76 -12.61
C PRO A 644 -24.86 7.20 -13.15
N HIS A 645 -23.65 7.74 -13.39
CA HIS A 645 -23.51 9.14 -13.76
C HIS A 645 -22.23 9.43 -14.55
N GLY A 646 -22.23 10.53 -15.30
CA GLY A 646 -21.10 11.00 -16.10
C GLY A 646 -21.03 12.52 -16.20
N VAL A 647 -19.99 13.01 -16.89
CA VAL A 647 -19.77 14.45 -17.11
C VAL A 647 -19.51 14.71 -18.59
N GLN A 648 -20.30 15.59 -19.20
CA GLN A 648 -20.12 16.00 -20.59
C GLN A 648 -18.76 16.68 -20.80
N ALA A 649 -18.25 16.67 -22.04
CA ALA A 649 -17.00 17.34 -22.40
C ALA A 649 -16.98 18.81 -21.96
N VAL A 650 -15.86 19.27 -21.38
CA VAL A 650 -15.60 20.70 -21.20
C VAL A 650 -14.95 21.20 -22.48
N THR A 651 -15.69 21.97 -23.29
CA THR A 651 -15.22 22.43 -24.60
C THR A 651 -14.50 23.76 -24.54
N LYS A 652 -14.72 24.54 -23.47
CA LYS A 652 -14.07 25.83 -23.27
C LYS A 652 -14.04 26.23 -21.81
N GLY A 653 -12.94 26.80 -21.37
CA GLY A 653 -12.78 27.32 -20.01
C GLY A 653 -12.30 26.25 -19.02
N GLN A 654 -12.47 26.54 -17.74
CA GLN A 654 -12.05 25.68 -16.64
C GLN A 654 -13.27 25.37 -15.75
N ARG A 655 -13.54 24.09 -15.51
CA ARG A 655 -14.60 23.61 -14.61
C ARG A 655 -13.98 23.16 -13.29
N CYS A 656 -14.33 23.81 -12.19
CA CYS A 656 -13.83 23.49 -10.85
C CYS A 656 -14.94 22.99 -9.92
N ALA A 657 -14.66 21.93 -9.18
CA ALA A 657 -15.57 21.32 -8.22
C ALA A 657 -14.80 20.69 -7.06
N VAL A 658 -15.47 20.51 -5.93
CA VAL A 658 -15.00 19.68 -4.83
C VAL A 658 -15.79 18.37 -4.87
N ALA A 659 -15.11 17.28 -5.19
CA ALA A 659 -15.65 15.93 -5.17
C ALA A 659 -15.41 15.29 -3.80
N LEU A 660 -16.47 14.75 -3.21
CA LEU A 660 -16.48 14.16 -1.88
C LEU A 660 -17.10 12.77 -1.98
N TRP A 661 -16.36 11.78 -1.49
CA TRP A 661 -16.87 10.42 -1.34
C TRP A 661 -16.91 10.08 0.15
N PHE A 662 -17.98 9.43 0.56
CA PHE A 662 -18.26 9.10 1.94
C PHE A 662 -18.48 7.60 2.14
N THR A 663 -18.19 7.14 3.34
CA THR A 663 -18.43 5.77 3.81
C THR A 663 -19.10 5.82 5.18
N LEU A 664 -19.96 4.84 5.45
CA LEU A 664 -20.54 4.58 6.77
C LEU A 664 -19.59 3.75 7.65
N ASP A 665 -18.54 3.17 7.06
CA ASP A 665 -17.56 2.35 7.75
C ASP A 665 -16.34 3.19 8.18
N PRO A 666 -16.14 3.45 9.49
CA PRO A 666 -15.01 4.25 9.98
C PRO A 666 -13.63 3.68 9.61
N ARG A 667 -13.53 2.38 9.29
CA ARG A 667 -12.26 1.75 8.87
C ARG A 667 -11.75 2.27 7.54
N HIS A 668 -12.63 2.84 6.72
CA HIS A 668 -12.32 3.38 5.40
C HIS A 668 -12.22 4.93 5.41
N ASN A 669 -12.08 5.53 6.60
CA ASN A 669 -11.91 6.98 6.72
C ASN A 669 -10.57 7.43 6.11
N GLU A 670 -10.61 8.53 5.38
CA GLU A 670 -9.51 9.14 4.64
C GLU A 670 -8.40 9.56 5.62
N ARG A 671 -7.22 8.95 5.50
CA ARG A 671 -6.08 9.25 6.38
C ARG A 671 -5.67 10.72 6.31
N GLU A 672 -5.66 11.30 5.11
CA GLU A 672 -5.38 12.74 4.93
C GLU A 672 -6.43 13.62 5.63
N ARG A 673 -7.68 13.16 5.74
CA ARG A 673 -8.69 13.90 6.47
C ARG A 673 -8.40 13.91 7.96
N VAL A 674 -8.02 12.77 8.54
CA VAL A 674 -7.61 12.69 9.95
C VAL A 674 -6.42 13.62 10.22
N GLN A 675 -5.43 13.65 9.32
CA GLN A 675 -4.30 14.57 9.42
C GLN A 675 -4.71 16.05 9.31
N ALA A 676 -5.65 16.37 8.42
CA ALA A 676 -6.23 17.71 8.32
C ALA A 676 -6.94 18.11 9.62
N ASP A 677 -7.75 17.22 10.20
CA ASP A 677 -8.45 17.46 11.46
C ASP A 677 -7.46 17.72 12.60
N ASP A 678 -6.37 16.93 12.69
CA ASP A 678 -5.33 17.12 13.70
C ASP A 678 -4.54 18.42 13.49
N LEU A 679 -4.25 18.79 12.24
CA LEU A 679 -3.62 20.07 11.91
C LEU A 679 -4.52 21.25 12.33
N ILE A 680 -5.83 21.16 12.10
CA ILE A 680 -6.79 22.17 12.57
C ILE A 680 -6.78 22.24 14.09
N LYS A 681 -6.82 21.12 14.81
CA LYS A 681 -6.75 21.10 16.29
C LYS A 681 -5.48 21.78 16.79
N MET A 682 -4.33 21.49 16.18
CA MET A 682 -3.05 22.10 16.53
C MET A 682 -3.01 23.61 16.25
N LEU A 683 -3.55 24.05 15.11
CA LEU A 683 -3.49 25.47 14.70
C LEU A 683 -4.47 26.35 15.47
N PHE A 684 -5.58 25.80 15.95
CA PHE A 684 -6.68 26.57 16.56
C PHE A 684 -6.97 26.22 18.01
N ASN A 685 -6.13 25.39 18.67
CA ASN A 685 -6.17 25.04 20.10
C ASN A 685 -7.62 24.89 20.61
N THR A 686 -8.26 23.75 20.31
CA THR A 686 -9.70 23.55 20.48
C THR A 686 -10.14 23.31 21.94
N GLU A 687 -9.77 24.22 22.85
CA GLU A 687 -10.45 24.39 24.15
C GLU A 687 -11.29 25.69 24.21
N GLU A 688 -11.23 26.59 23.21
CA GLU A 688 -11.98 27.87 23.25
C GLU A 688 -13.07 28.07 22.17
N ILE A 689 -13.44 27.07 21.38
CA ILE A 689 -14.48 27.24 20.33
C ILE A 689 -15.79 26.46 20.61
N ASP A 690 -15.90 25.70 21.72
CA ASP A 690 -17.14 24.98 22.05
C ASP A 690 -17.83 25.39 23.37
N LEU A 691 -17.73 26.68 23.75
CA LEU A 691 -18.53 27.25 24.85
C LEU A 691 -19.08 28.68 24.58
N SER A 692 -19.16 29.12 23.32
CA SER A 692 -19.76 30.42 22.99
C SER A 692 -20.96 30.37 22.02
N GLN A 693 -21.40 29.18 21.59
CA GLN A 693 -22.61 29.03 20.75
C GLN A 693 -23.63 27.99 21.27
N GLY A 694 -23.47 27.49 22.49
CA GLY A 694 -24.44 26.61 23.17
C GLY A 694 -25.23 27.23 24.34
N ALA A 695 -24.95 28.49 24.70
CA ALA A 695 -25.57 29.16 25.85
C ALA A 695 -26.06 30.57 25.50
N GLN A 696 -26.85 30.71 24.43
CA GLN A 696 -27.60 31.96 24.19
C GLN A 696 -28.99 31.75 23.53
N THR A 697 -29.53 30.53 23.52
CA THR A 697 -30.88 30.25 22.98
C THR A 697 -31.83 29.52 23.93
N THR A 698 -31.54 29.52 25.24
CA THR A 698 -32.49 29.11 26.30
C THR A 698 -32.66 30.16 27.41
N ALA A 699 -32.27 31.41 27.17
CA ALA A 699 -32.46 32.53 28.12
C ALA A 699 -33.34 33.69 27.61
N GLU A 700 -33.95 33.59 26.42
CA GLU A 700 -34.86 34.64 25.89
C GLU A 700 -36.29 34.13 25.57
N ALA A 701 -36.70 32.99 26.15
CA ALA A 701 -38.08 32.51 26.07
C ALA A 701 -38.86 32.62 27.40
N GLN A 702 -38.28 33.20 28.46
CA GLN A 702 -38.97 33.44 29.73
C GLN A 702 -38.62 34.79 30.37
N THR A 703 -38.48 35.86 29.56
CA THR A 703 -38.36 37.24 30.06
C THR A 703 -38.94 38.22 29.05
N ASN A 704 -40.21 38.01 28.69
CA ASN A 704 -41.05 39.09 28.18
C ASN A 704 -42.53 38.79 28.46
N GLN A 705 -42.85 38.66 29.75
CA GLN A 705 -44.14 39.11 30.23
C GLN A 705 -43.92 39.98 31.47
N LYS A 706 -44.30 41.24 31.30
CA LYS A 706 -44.62 42.23 32.32
C LYS A 706 -43.44 42.90 33.04
N GLU A 707 -43.09 44.08 32.52
CA GLU A 707 -43.18 45.30 33.32
C GLU A 707 -43.69 46.47 32.46
N VAL A 708 -45.02 46.57 32.37
CA VAL A 708 -45.77 47.84 32.38
C VAL A 708 -46.97 47.60 33.28
N SER A 709 -47.28 48.57 34.14
CA SER A 709 -48.30 48.65 35.20
C SER A 709 -47.95 47.89 36.48
N GLU A 710 -47.44 48.58 37.50
CA GLU A 710 -48.21 49.33 38.53
C GLU A 710 -49.08 48.45 39.43
N GLU A 711 -48.86 48.69 40.73
CA GLU A 711 -49.70 48.39 41.88
C GLU A 711 -49.75 46.99 42.52
N SER A 712 -49.62 47.05 43.84
CA SER A 712 -50.18 46.19 44.90
C SER A 712 -49.35 45.01 45.46
N GLU A 713 -48.73 45.34 46.60
CA GLU A 713 -48.87 44.66 47.89
C GLU A 713 -48.23 43.27 48.16
N LYS A 714 -47.13 43.37 48.93
CA LYS A 714 -46.91 42.82 50.30
C LYS A 714 -46.87 41.31 50.56
N LYS A 715 -45.91 41.02 51.47
CA LYS A 715 -45.85 39.96 52.50
C LYS A 715 -45.46 38.56 51.98
N GLU A 716 -44.62 37.76 52.65
CA GLU A 716 -43.93 37.82 53.95
C GLU A 716 -43.02 36.58 53.99
N GLN A 717 -41.81 36.71 54.55
CA GLN A 717 -41.19 35.74 55.48
C GLN A 717 -40.88 34.29 55.00
N SER A 718 -39.84 33.57 55.44
CA SER A 718 -38.75 33.79 56.40
C SER A 718 -37.96 32.47 56.57
N VAL A 719 -36.78 32.58 57.21
CA VAL A 719 -36.05 31.57 58.02
C VAL A 719 -35.01 30.73 57.28
N GLU A 720 -33.69 30.98 57.46
CA GLU A 720 -32.78 30.54 58.56
C GLU A 720 -32.57 29.01 58.56
N THR A 721 -31.36 28.42 58.65
CA THR A 721 -30.34 28.63 59.69
C THR A 721 -29.01 27.93 59.30
N GLN A 722 -27.91 28.40 59.90
CA GLN A 722 -26.51 27.98 59.79
C GLN A 722 -26.10 26.78 60.69
N ALA A 723 -24.81 26.40 60.55
CA ALA A 723 -23.86 25.86 61.54
C ALA A 723 -23.67 24.31 61.51
N THR A 724 -22.49 23.68 61.65
CA THR A 724 -21.10 24.05 62.03
C THR A 724 -20.16 22.82 61.84
N GLU A 725 -18.85 23.07 61.75
CA GLU A 725 -17.62 22.22 61.86
C GLU A 725 -17.51 21.33 63.14
N PRO A 726 -16.49 20.42 63.39
CA PRO A 726 -15.02 20.60 63.21
C PRO A 726 -14.06 19.36 63.01
N GLU A 727 -12.75 19.64 63.10
CA GLU A 727 -11.46 18.91 62.95
C GLU A 727 -11.21 17.55 63.67
N ALA A 728 -10.22 16.76 63.19
CA ALA A 728 -9.00 16.32 63.93
C ALA A 728 -8.10 15.31 63.14
N ALA A 729 -6.80 15.27 63.49
CA ALA A 729 -5.64 14.66 62.81
C ALA A 729 -5.14 13.31 63.37
N LEU A 730 -4.20 12.61 62.68
CA LEU A 730 -2.98 11.96 63.25
C LEU A 730 -2.02 11.30 62.21
N THR A 731 -0.73 11.27 62.60
CA THR A 731 0.60 10.92 62.03
C THR A 731 0.86 9.42 61.65
N SER A 732 1.95 8.91 61.02
CA SER A 732 3.42 9.12 61.18
C SER A 732 4.35 8.34 60.19
N GLN A 733 5.57 8.89 59.95
CA GLN A 733 6.95 8.29 59.84
C GLN A 733 7.50 7.46 58.65
N ALA A 734 8.65 7.93 58.10
CA ALA A 734 9.99 7.26 57.96
C ALA A 734 10.91 8.14 57.06
N GLU A 735 11.88 8.89 57.60
CA GLU A 735 13.34 8.62 57.78
C GLU A 735 14.25 8.70 56.53
N ALA A 736 15.44 9.27 56.75
CA ALA A 736 16.30 9.99 55.81
C ALA A 736 17.71 9.39 55.68
N MET A 737 18.49 9.87 54.69
CA MET A 737 19.97 10.14 54.64
C MET A 737 20.37 10.26 53.15
N GLY A 738 20.86 11.38 52.61
CA GLY A 738 22.20 12.01 52.81
C GLY A 738 23.22 11.31 51.89
N GLU A 739 24.03 11.90 51.00
CA GLU A 739 24.69 13.22 50.83
C GLU A 739 25.26 13.26 49.38
N SER A 740 25.23 14.39 48.65
CA SER A 740 26.33 15.39 48.48
C SER A 740 27.47 14.91 47.54
N THR A 741 28.09 15.65 46.61
CA THR A 741 28.26 17.10 46.38
C THR A 741 28.88 17.34 44.99
N THR A 742 28.34 18.34 44.29
CA THR A 742 28.92 19.38 43.40
C THR A 742 30.45 19.65 43.42
N ILE A 743 31.02 20.02 42.24
CA ILE A 743 32.04 21.10 42.01
C ILE A 743 31.86 21.58 40.54
N ASP A 744 31.28 22.74 40.28
CA ASP A 744 31.87 24.08 40.04
C ASP A 744 32.80 24.22 38.81
N ILE A 745 32.34 25.07 37.88
CA ILE A 745 33.07 25.64 36.75
C ILE A 745 33.57 27.02 37.19
N ALA A 746 34.87 27.28 37.05
CA ALA A 746 35.45 28.60 37.23
C ALA A 746 36.19 29.04 35.96
N ASP A 747 35.86 30.27 35.54
CA ASP A 747 36.49 31.07 34.49
C ASP A 747 37.98 31.31 34.71
N ALA A 748 38.73 31.40 33.60
CA ALA A 748 39.90 32.27 33.49
C ALA A 748 40.17 32.65 32.02
N ALA A 749 40.15 33.96 31.76
CA ALA A 749 40.55 34.61 30.51
C ALA A 749 42.08 34.72 30.38
N ALA A 750 42.61 34.74 29.13
CA ALA A 750 43.71 35.62 28.69
C ALA A 750 44.06 35.43 27.20
N GLU A 751 43.84 36.51 26.44
CA GLU A 751 44.64 37.14 25.37
C GLU A 751 45.70 36.35 24.54
N GLY A 752 45.57 36.45 23.21
CA GLY A 752 46.55 37.17 22.37
C GLY A 752 47.54 36.38 21.49
N GLY A 753 47.44 36.57 20.16
CA GLY A 753 48.62 36.86 19.32
C GLY A 753 49.01 35.89 18.18
N LEU A 754 48.64 36.27 16.95
CA LEU A 754 49.28 36.10 15.63
C LEU A 754 50.26 34.92 15.35
N GLN A 755 50.00 34.19 14.26
CA GLN A 755 50.84 34.21 13.04
C GLN A 755 50.27 33.36 11.89
N ASP A 756 50.15 34.01 10.73
CA ASP A 756 50.02 33.42 9.38
C ASP A 756 51.32 32.68 9.01
N PRO A 757 51.31 31.67 8.12
CA PRO A 757 51.73 32.02 6.75
C PRO A 757 51.19 31.15 5.59
N THR A 758 50.92 31.84 4.48
CA THR A 758 51.30 31.53 3.07
C THR A 758 50.75 30.28 2.36
N ILE A 759 49.97 30.58 1.31
CA ILE A 759 49.64 29.74 0.14
C ILE A 759 50.62 30.07 -1.01
N PRO A 760 51.12 29.10 -1.78
CA PRO A 760 51.59 29.33 -3.14
C PRO A 760 50.53 28.89 -4.18
N GLY A 761 50.20 29.79 -5.10
CA GLY A 761 49.30 29.52 -6.24
C GLY A 761 50.04 29.11 -7.52
N VAL A 762 49.29 28.60 -8.49
CA VAL A 762 49.47 28.59 -9.97
C VAL A 762 48.10 28.12 -10.50
N SER A 763 47.21 28.89 -11.13
CA SER A 763 47.21 29.68 -12.36
C SER A 763 47.01 28.88 -13.67
N VAL A 764 46.00 29.36 -14.42
CA VAL A 764 45.77 29.35 -15.88
C VAL A 764 45.16 28.12 -16.56
N GLY A 765 44.06 28.36 -17.31
CA GLY A 765 43.64 27.49 -18.41
C GLY A 765 42.23 27.73 -18.98
N LEU A 766 41.93 28.94 -19.47
CA LEU A 766 40.78 29.22 -20.34
C LEU A 766 41.13 28.87 -21.82
N SER A 767 40.29 28.09 -22.49
CA SER A 767 39.92 28.24 -23.93
C SER A 767 38.78 27.26 -24.27
N ASP A 768 37.55 27.67 -24.60
CA ASP A 768 37.04 28.31 -25.84
C ASP A 768 36.56 27.27 -26.89
N LYS A 769 35.26 27.34 -27.23
CA LYS A 769 34.57 26.98 -28.51
C LYS A 769 34.53 25.51 -28.96
N SER A 770 33.53 24.99 -29.69
CA SER A 770 32.41 25.54 -30.49
C SER A 770 31.45 24.41 -30.90
N GLU A 771 30.18 24.76 -31.07
CA GLU A 771 29.20 24.32 -32.10
C GLU A 771 29.40 22.99 -32.87
N LEU A 772 28.44 22.08 -32.70
CA LEU A 772 27.53 21.59 -33.76
C LEU A 772 26.31 20.89 -33.14
#